data_AF-A0A970DBI2-F1
#
_entry.id   AF-A0A970DBI2-F1
#
_cell.length_a   1.000
_cell.length_b   1.000
_cell.length_c   1.000
_cell.angle_alpha   90.00
_cell.angle_beta   90.00
_cell.angle_gamma   90.00
#
_symmetry.space_group_name_H-M   'P 1'
#
loop_
_entity.id
_entity.type
_entity.pdbx_description
1 polymer ?
#
loop_
_entity_poly.entity_id
_entity_poly.type
_entity_poly.pdbx_seq_one_letter_code
_entity_poly.pdbx_strand_id
1 'polypeptide(L)'
;MNEKKLGKGKAAIGWEILKAAIYLVGMATGVLFFFNWIGVIIGVVYFLSFKGFWRFNGFMLSLVLALANNGPTRGLVERTGIYPLNLVAYIVGGTLGLSFLLQIIVALLSLHPPFRQFKSRLVEKVSAALDRRKPLRTLVLALIIAAPLVLMASVNIDLGVAFDNDPKLLWIHAPSTVAPEAEFDLQVQCWDRFERISAVYKGTVEFSLESYSLTNLEPMDDVEAVLPGPYTFTGSDRPSDMAYRLDNGKDNGRRTFTARIDTPGVHYIKVADSETGNTYYSNPILVADSPGRIYWGDIHTHSIFSDGSGTPEHHFYYARHVALLDFHALTDHGEIIQLGRNRIWRMVEEANKANTPGEFVTFLGMEYTNHNTGHYTCIFDGDELPTDPVINAPYFSLSDKIPTPNELWQVLDEFTEAAGCRALALPHHTVTERFMQDWTYYNPKYVKLAEVTSTHGDNLYEADHPLNYRGSTAAPPKGTRGCSITAALQMGLNLSLYASSDSHDGHPGHDLAHAGAWVGHQRPWTIWWTRFDKPYPGGITAVYTDDFSRQGIFSALENRSLYASSDHGRPLLFFYVNGRSVGGDSTLLVESPDTPREIRVFLAQDGAPAAPINGGALADPNWKPNWRATVEILKNGSLLAAIPVSRPVEKVTFTDTEPVAGAAFRDCVKIDGQYYINAYSDNPVEPETLNTGGRDFYIIRVVGENGRHAYIGPIWVQVG
;
A
#
# COMPACT_ATOMS: atom_id res chain seq x y z
N MET A 1 36.26 18.98 -57.75
CA MET A 1 35.67 19.67 -56.56
C MET A 1 34.16 19.52 -56.71
N ASN A 2 33.34 18.85 -55.88
CA ASN A 2 33.61 18.23 -54.59
C ASN A 2 32.39 17.41 -54.09
N GLU A 3 32.02 16.30 -54.73
CA GLU A 3 31.03 15.36 -54.15
C GLU A 3 31.50 14.80 -52.80
N LYS A 4 32.82 14.63 -52.61
CA LYS A 4 33.43 14.30 -51.31
C LYS A 4 33.28 15.39 -50.24
N LYS A 5 33.19 16.69 -50.58
CA LYS A 5 32.85 17.75 -49.58
C LYS A 5 31.35 17.78 -49.27
N LEU A 6 30.49 17.49 -50.25
CA LEU A 6 29.04 17.44 -50.02
C LEU A 6 28.66 16.26 -49.10
N GLY A 7 29.28 15.09 -49.30
CA GLY A 7 29.14 13.92 -48.41
C GLY A 7 29.69 14.15 -47.01
N LYS A 8 30.84 14.85 -46.87
CA LYS A 8 31.38 15.26 -45.56
C LYS A 8 30.47 16.27 -44.84
N GLY A 9 29.83 17.18 -45.56
CA GLY A 9 28.87 18.14 -45.00
C GLY A 9 27.60 17.46 -44.47
N LYS A 10 27.04 16.51 -45.23
CA LYS A 10 25.87 15.71 -44.78
C LYS A 10 26.19 14.83 -43.57
N ALA A 11 27.36 14.19 -43.55
CA ALA A 11 27.79 13.37 -42.41
C ALA A 11 28.02 14.23 -41.14
N ALA A 12 28.59 15.44 -41.30
CA ALA A 12 28.78 16.36 -40.18
C ALA A 12 27.44 16.86 -39.61
N ILE A 13 26.48 17.20 -40.47
CA ILE A 13 25.13 17.60 -40.05
C ILE A 13 24.41 16.44 -39.36
N GLY A 14 24.48 15.22 -39.91
CA GLY A 14 23.92 14.02 -39.29
C GLY A 14 24.50 13.74 -37.91
N TRP A 15 25.80 13.98 -37.71
CA TRP A 15 26.45 13.84 -36.41
C TRP A 15 25.98 14.90 -35.38
N GLU A 16 25.77 16.15 -35.78
CA GLU A 16 25.20 17.16 -34.89
C GLU A 16 23.73 16.85 -34.52
N ILE A 17 22.94 16.35 -35.47
CA ILE A 17 21.55 15.93 -35.22
C ILE A 17 21.53 14.76 -34.23
N LEU A 18 22.40 13.76 -34.40
CA LEU A 18 22.49 12.63 -33.48
C LEU A 18 22.88 13.07 -32.07
N LYS A 19 23.84 14.00 -31.93
CA LYS A 19 24.20 14.58 -30.62
C LYS A 19 23.05 15.37 -30.00
N ALA A 20 22.27 16.10 -30.79
CA ALA A 20 21.08 16.75 -30.26
C ALA A 20 20.03 15.73 -29.79
N ALA A 21 19.78 14.67 -30.57
CA ALA A 21 18.82 13.62 -30.23
C ALA A 21 19.19 12.89 -28.93
N ILE A 22 20.46 12.47 -28.75
CA ILE A 22 20.92 11.81 -27.52
C ILE A 22 20.81 12.75 -26.31
N TYR A 23 21.12 14.04 -26.49
CA TYR A 23 20.96 15.03 -25.43
C TYR A 23 19.49 15.21 -25.03
N LEU A 24 18.58 15.25 -26.00
CA LEU A 24 17.13 15.31 -25.76
C LEU A 24 16.61 14.06 -25.04
N VAL A 25 17.14 12.87 -25.36
CA VAL A 25 16.84 11.65 -24.60
C VAL A 25 17.27 11.81 -23.14
N GLY A 26 18.48 12.32 -22.89
CA GLY A 26 18.95 12.59 -21.53
C GLY A 26 18.07 13.60 -20.78
N MET A 27 17.63 14.67 -21.45
CA MET A 27 16.67 15.62 -20.87
C MET A 27 15.32 14.94 -20.54
N ALA A 28 14.82 14.09 -21.43
CA ALA A 28 13.55 13.38 -21.24
C ALA A 28 13.59 12.44 -20.03
N THR A 29 14.76 11.88 -19.68
CA THR A 29 14.88 11.09 -18.44
C THR A 29 14.75 11.91 -17.16
N GLY A 30 14.78 13.25 -17.24
CA GLY A 30 14.64 14.10 -16.06
C GLY A 30 13.28 14.02 -15.38
N VAL A 31 12.25 13.60 -16.10
CA VAL A 31 10.92 13.32 -15.52
C VAL A 31 10.76 11.86 -15.10
N LEU A 32 11.71 10.99 -15.45
CA LEU A 32 11.74 9.58 -15.09
C LEU A 32 12.64 9.42 -13.86
N PHE A 33 12.12 9.68 -12.67
CA PHE A 33 12.88 9.87 -11.43
C PHE A 33 14.02 8.84 -11.23
N PHE A 34 13.71 7.54 -11.15
CA PHE A 34 14.74 6.51 -11.03
C PHE A 34 15.67 6.48 -12.25
N PHE A 35 15.11 6.50 -13.47
CA PHE A 35 15.88 6.37 -14.72
C PHE A 35 16.64 7.64 -15.12
N ASN A 36 16.60 8.71 -14.31
CA ASN A 36 17.36 9.93 -14.56
C ASN A 36 18.88 9.70 -14.52
N TRP A 37 19.34 8.58 -13.94
CA TRP A 37 20.75 8.17 -14.00
C TRP A 37 21.23 8.04 -15.45
N ILE A 38 20.35 7.66 -16.38
CA ILE A 38 20.66 7.62 -17.82
C ILE A 38 21.03 9.03 -18.31
N GLY A 39 20.22 10.03 -17.98
CA GLY A 39 20.50 11.43 -18.30
C GLY A 39 21.75 11.96 -17.60
N VAL A 40 22.01 11.56 -16.35
CA VAL A 40 23.25 11.90 -15.64
C VAL A 40 24.47 11.33 -16.37
N ILE A 41 24.44 10.06 -16.77
CA ILE A 41 25.51 9.42 -17.54
C ILE A 41 25.69 10.08 -18.90
N ILE A 42 24.60 10.35 -19.64
CA ILE A 42 24.66 11.09 -20.91
C ILE A 42 25.35 12.44 -20.69
N GLY A 43 24.98 13.19 -19.65
CA GLY A 43 25.61 14.46 -19.30
C GLY A 43 27.11 14.34 -19.02
N VAL A 44 27.53 13.34 -18.24
CA VAL A 44 28.95 13.06 -17.95
C VAL A 44 29.72 12.69 -19.22
N VAL A 45 29.17 11.83 -20.07
CA VAL A 45 29.77 11.47 -21.36
C VAL A 45 29.94 12.73 -22.23
N TYR A 46 28.95 13.61 -22.26
CA TYR A 46 29.05 14.85 -23.04
C TYR A 46 30.14 15.78 -22.50
N PHE A 47 30.27 15.86 -21.18
CA PHE A 47 31.32 16.65 -20.53
C PHE A 47 32.73 16.12 -20.85
N LEU A 48 32.90 14.80 -20.92
CA LEU A 48 34.19 14.16 -21.17
C LEU A 48 34.58 14.14 -22.66
N SER A 49 33.61 13.81 -23.52
CA SER A 49 33.87 13.49 -24.93
C SER A 49 33.82 14.70 -25.86
N PHE A 50 33.15 15.79 -25.47
CA PHE A 50 32.97 16.96 -26.32
C PHE A 50 33.68 18.22 -25.81
N LYS A 51 33.67 19.26 -26.64
CA LYS A 51 34.26 20.58 -26.37
C LYS A 51 33.21 21.68 -26.53
N GLY A 52 33.48 22.86 -25.97
CA GLY A 52 32.64 24.04 -26.14
C GLY A 52 31.21 23.84 -25.63
N PHE A 53 30.22 24.18 -26.47
CA PHE A 53 28.80 24.12 -26.16
C PHE A 53 28.37 22.77 -25.56
N TRP A 54 28.71 21.66 -26.22
CA TRP A 54 28.30 20.33 -25.80
C TRP A 54 28.89 19.91 -24.44
N ARG A 55 30.12 20.34 -24.13
CA ARG A 55 30.78 20.05 -22.85
C ARG A 55 30.05 20.71 -21.68
N PHE A 56 29.74 21.99 -21.82
CA PHE A 56 29.05 22.76 -20.76
C PHE A 56 27.62 22.25 -20.55
N ASN A 57 26.88 22.04 -21.63
CA ASN A 57 25.51 21.52 -21.55
C ASN A 57 25.48 20.10 -21.00
N GLY A 58 26.46 19.25 -21.30
CA GLY A 58 26.59 17.92 -20.68
C GLY A 58 26.73 17.98 -19.16
N PHE A 59 27.62 18.84 -18.66
CA PHE A 59 27.75 19.05 -17.22
C PHE A 59 26.45 19.57 -16.59
N MET A 60 25.84 20.59 -17.20
CA MET A 60 24.57 21.16 -16.71
C MET A 60 23.46 20.12 -16.69
N LEU A 61 23.33 19.29 -17.74
CA LEU A 61 22.37 18.19 -17.77
C LEU A 61 22.60 17.26 -16.57
N SER A 62 23.83 16.75 -16.38
CA SER A 62 24.11 15.83 -15.28
C SER A 62 23.83 16.42 -13.90
N LEU A 63 24.24 17.68 -13.66
CA LEU A 63 24.06 18.35 -12.38
C LEU A 63 22.58 18.66 -12.10
N VAL A 64 21.85 19.16 -13.09
CA VAL A 64 20.43 19.50 -12.95
C VAL A 64 19.61 18.26 -12.65
N LEU A 65 19.87 17.14 -13.33
CA LEU A 65 19.15 15.90 -13.08
C LEU A 65 19.46 15.33 -11.68
N ALA A 66 20.72 15.37 -11.24
CA ALA A 66 21.09 14.96 -9.90
C ALA A 66 20.46 15.84 -8.80
N LEU A 67 20.34 17.15 -9.03
CA LEU A 67 19.69 18.10 -8.12
C LEU A 67 18.17 17.97 -8.12
N ALA A 68 17.56 17.74 -9.29
CA ALA A 68 16.12 17.51 -9.42
C ALA A 68 15.66 16.30 -8.60
N ASN A 69 16.53 15.30 -8.41
CA ASN A 69 16.26 14.14 -7.57
C ASN A 69 16.37 14.41 -6.06
N ASN A 70 17.19 15.40 -5.65
CA ASN A 70 17.44 15.72 -4.24
C ASN A 70 16.41 16.67 -3.63
N GLY A 71 15.80 17.52 -4.46
CA GLY A 71 14.85 18.52 -3.99
C GLY A 71 13.60 17.88 -3.35
N PRO A 72 12.85 17.05 -4.09
CA PRO A 72 11.61 16.45 -3.60
C PRO A 72 11.79 15.51 -2.39
N THR A 73 12.95 14.88 -2.24
CA THR A 73 13.24 13.85 -1.21
C THR A 73 13.75 14.40 0.12
N ARG A 74 14.03 15.71 0.22
CA ARG A 74 14.50 16.37 1.46
C ARG A 74 13.47 17.32 2.08
N GLY A 75 12.18 17.00 1.95
CA GLY A 75 11.09 17.79 2.55
C GLY A 75 10.81 19.13 1.86
N LEU A 76 11.25 19.35 0.60
CA LEU A 76 10.82 20.57 -0.12
C LEU A 76 9.32 20.57 -0.40
N VAL A 77 8.67 19.40 -0.51
CA VAL A 77 7.22 19.32 -0.68
C VAL A 77 6.49 19.93 0.51
N GLU A 78 6.88 19.54 1.73
CA GLU A 78 6.35 20.08 2.99
C GLU A 78 6.53 21.61 3.09
N ARG A 79 7.60 22.15 2.49
CA ARG A 79 7.90 23.58 2.51
C ARG A 79 7.24 24.38 1.38
N THR A 80 7.03 23.77 0.22
CA THR A 80 6.58 24.47 -0.99
C THR A 80 5.12 24.21 -1.35
N GLY A 81 4.52 23.13 -0.84
CA GLY A 81 3.20 22.66 -1.23
C GLY A 81 3.12 22.14 -2.68
N ILE A 82 4.25 22.12 -3.41
CA ILE A 82 4.30 21.67 -4.80
C ILE A 82 4.55 20.16 -4.84
N TYR A 83 3.70 19.44 -5.57
CA TYR A 83 3.82 17.99 -5.75
C TYR A 83 5.19 17.62 -6.32
N PRO A 84 5.83 16.53 -5.85
CA PRO A 84 7.18 16.14 -6.27
C PRO A 84 7.40 16.15 -7.78
N LEU A 85 6.46 15.60 -8.57
CA LEU A 85 6.61 15.51 -10.03
C LEU A 85 6.63 16.90 -10.68
N ASN A 86 5.75 17.80 -10.24
CA ASN A 86 5.71 19.18 -10.72
C ASN A 86 6.96 19.94 -10.28
N LEU A 87 7.43 19.70 -9.05
CA LEU A 87 8.66 20.28 -8.55
C LEU A 87 9.88 19.82 -9.37
N VAL A 88 9.98 18.53 -9.71
CA VAL A 88 11.00 17.99 -10.63
C VAL A 88 10.89 18.67 -11.99
N ALA A 89 9.70 18.73 -12.58
CA ALA A 89 9.48 19.38 -13.87
C ALA A 89 9.87 20.87 -13.86
N TYR A 90 9.55 21.60 -12.79
CA TYR A 90 9.92 23.00 -12.62
C TYR A 90 11.43 23.18 -12.41
N ILE A 91 12.09 22.34 -11.61
CA ILE A 91 13.53 22.39 -11.40
C ILE A 91 14.27 22.08 -12.70
N VAL A 92 13.89 21.00 -13.40
CA VAL A 92 14.50 20.59 -14.66
C VAL A 92 14.25 21.64 -15.75
N GLY A 93 12.98 22.00 -15.97
CA GLY A 93 12.59 22.97 -17.00
C GLY A 93 13.13 24.37 -16.74
N GLY A 94 12.99 24.88 -15.51
CA GLY A 94 13.48 26.19 -15.09
C GLY A 94 15.00 26.31 -15.17
N THR A 95 15.74 25.30 -14.73
CA THR A 95 17.21 25.36 -14.73
C THR A 95 17.80 25.19 -16.12
N LEU A 96 17.24 24.30 -16.95
CA LEU A 96 17.64 24.16 -18.35
C LEU A 96 17.29 25.42 -19.15
N GLY A 97 16.12 26.02 -18.90
CA GLY A 97 15.70 27.30 -19.48
C GLY A 97 16.63 28.45 -19.10
N LEU A 98 16.98 28.57 -17.81
CA LEU A 98 17.92 29.59 -17.33
C LEU A 98 19.32 29.41 -17.91
N SER A 99 19.81 28.17 -18.01
CA SER A 99 21.09 27.84 -18.65
C SER A 99 21.12 28.24 -20.12
N PHE A 100 20.02 28.00 -20.84
CA PHE A 100 19.85 28.41 -22.23
C PHE A 100 19.86 29.95 -22.38
N LEU A 101 19.11 30.65 -21.52
CA LEU A 101 19.11 32.12 -21.49
C LEU A 101 20.49 32.71 -21.19
N LEU A 102 21.22 32.15 -20.22
CA LEU A 102 22.59 32.57 -19.90
C LEU A 102 23.52 32.43 -21.11
N GLN A 103 23.38 31.36 -21.88
CA GLN A 103 24.17 31.16 -23.09
C GLN A 103 23.85 32.17 -24.19
N ILE A 104 22.56 32.52 -24.37
CA ILE A 104 22.16 33.60 -25.28
C ILE A 104 22.78 34.93 -24.84
N ILE A 105 22.68 35.28 -23.56
CA ILE A 105 23.25 36.51 -23.00
C ILE A 105 24.76 36.54 -23.23
N VAL A 106 25.48 35.45 -22.92
CA VAL A 106 26.92 35.35 -23.14
C VAL A 106 27.26 35.46 -24.64
N ALA A 107 26.46 34.88 -25.53
CA ALA A 107 26.65 34.99 -26.98
C ALA A 107 26.47 36.44 -27.47
N LEU A 108 25.41 37.12 -27.02
CA LEU A 108 25.14 38.53 -27.32
C LEU A 108 26.24 39.46 -26.77
N LEU A 109 26.62 39.30 -25.50
CA LEU A 109 27.72 40.07 -24.90
C LEU A 109 29.06 39.81 -25.60
N SER A 110 29.27 38.61 -26.14
CA SER A 110 30.48 38.27 -26.90
C SER A 110 30.58 38.99 -28.25
N LEU A 111 29.51 39.64 -28.72
CA LEU A 111 29.53 40.58 -29.85
C LEU A 111 30.25 41.89 -29.48
N HIS A 112 30.33 42.24 -28.20
CA HIS A 112 30.98 43.45 -27.70
C HIS A 112 32.49 43.20 -27.39
N PRO A 113 33.45 43.87 -28.05
CA PRO A 113 34.88 43.55 -27.94
C PRO A 113 35.47 43.63 -26.50
N PRO A 114 35.13 44.63 -25.66
CA PRO A 114 35.54 44.69 -24.25
C PRO A 114 35.18 43.44 -23.44
N PHE A 115 33.96 42.93 -23.60
CA PHE A 115 33.51 41.74 -22.88
C PHE A 115 34.27 40.50 -23.36
N ARG A 116 34.54 40.39 -24.66
CA ARG A 116 35.34 39.30 -25.23
C ARG A 116 36.76 39.26 -24.64
N GLN A 117 37.42 40.41 -24.52
CA GLN A 117 38.74 40.52 -23.89
C GLN A 117 38.72 40.23 -22.38
N PHE A 118 37.69 40.70 -21.68
CA PHE A 118 37.52 40.39 -20.26
C PHE A 118 37.36 38.88 -20.03
N LYS A 119 36.45 38.25 -20.79
CA LYS A 119 36.20 36.81 -20.73
C LYS A 119 37.46 36.00 -21.04
N SER A 120 38.22 36.36 -22.07
CA SER A 120 39.45 35.65 -22.41
C SER A 120 40.49 35.74 -21.30
N ARG A 121 40.72 36.95 -20.73
CA ARG A 121 41.64 37.15 -19.61
C ARG A 121 41.24 36.37 -18.36
N LEU A 122 39.94 36.31 -18.06
CA LEU A 122 39.42 35.56 -16.92
C LEU A 122 39.67 34.05 -17.10
N VAL A 123 39.32 33.51 -18.27
CA VAL A 123 39.54 32.08 -18.60
C VAL A 123 41.03 31.74 -18.53
N GLU A 124 41.90 32.61 -19.05
CA GLU A 124 43.35 32.42 -19.04
C GLU A 124 43.92 32.44 -17.61
N LYS A 125 43.47 33.38 -16.75
CA LYS A 125 43.85 33.41 -15.33
C LYS A 125 43.42 32.15 -14.58
N VAL A 126 42.19 31.69 -14.79
CA VAL A 126 41.65 30.49 -14.15
C VAL A 126 42.38 29.24 -14.64
N SER A 127 42.61 29.11 -15.95
CA SER A 127 43.37 27.98 -16.53
C SER A 127 44.80 27.96 -16.00
N ALA A 128 45.50 29.10 -15.99
CA ALA A 128 46.86 29.19 -15.48
C ALA A 128 46.97 28.84 -13.99
N ALA A 129 45.97 29.22 -13.18
CA ALA A 129 45.92 28.85 -11.77
C ALA A 129 45.75 27.34 -11.56
N LEU A 130 44.91 26.69 -12.37
CA LEU A 130 44.69 25.24 -12.34
C LEU A 130 45.88 24.45 -12.89
N ASP A 131 46.49 24.92 -13.99
CA ASP A 131 47.60 24.23 -14.66
C ASP A 131 48.90 24.25 -13.86
N ARG A 132 49.12 25.28 -13.03
CA ARG A 132 50.24 25.36 -12.07
C ARG A 132 50.20 24.28 -11.00
N ARG A 133 49.05 23.63 -10.77
CA ARG A 133 48.86 22.57 -9.77
C ARG A 133 48.11 21.40 -10.41
N LYS A 134 48.82 20.61 -11.24
CA LYS A 134 48.28 19.37 -11.85
C LYS A 134 47.43 18.49 -10.90
N PRO A 135 47.85 18.18 -9.66
CA PRO A 135 47.01 17.40 -8.74
C PRO A 135 45.70 18.11 -8.37
N LEU A 136 45.72 19.44 -8.20
CA LEU A 136 44.52 20.24 -7.95
C LEU A 136 43.58 20.23 -9.15
N ARG A 137 44.10 20.36 -10.39
CA ARG A 137 43.30 20.25 -11.61
C ARG A 137 42.63 18.88 -11.75
N THR A 138 43.37 17.81 -11.47
CA THR A 138 42.83 16.43 -11.47
C THR A 138 41.75 16.27 -10.41
N LEU A 139 41.98 16.75 -9.19
CA LEU A 139 41.00 16.71 -8.10
C LEU A 139 39.73 17.48 -8.43
N VAL A 140 39.85 18.72 -8.95
CA VAL A 140 38.70 19.55 -9.33
C VAL A 140 37.88 18.87 -10.44
N LEU A 141 38.52 18.28 -11.44
CA LEU A 141 37.82 17.52 -12.49
C LEU A 141 37.15 16.27 -11.94
N ALA A 142 37.80 15.55 -11.03
CA ALA A 142 37.22 14.38 -10.38
C ALA A 142 35.98 14.77 -9.56
N LEU A 143 36.03 15.88 -8.80
CA LEU A 143 34.90 16.39 -8.03
C LEU A 143 33.73 16.84 -8.91
N ILE A 144 34.00 17.49 -10.05
CA ILE A 144 32.97 17.91 -11.01
C ILE A 144 32.22 16.70 -11.60
N ILE A 145 32.93 15.60 -11.88
CA ILE A 145 32.32 14.37 -12.42
C ILE A 145 31.62 13.57 -11.30
N ALA A 146 32.23 13.49 -10.12
CA ALA A 146 31.69 12.73 -9.01
C ALA A 146 30.46 13.38 -8.38
N ALA A 147 30.38 14.72 -8.32
CA ALA A 147 29.32 15.41 -7.61
C ALA A 147 27.90 15.04 -8.09
N PRO A 148 27.58 15.04 -9.40
CA PRO A 148 26.26 14.58 -9.87
C PRO A 148 25.97 13.12 -9.54
N LEU A 149 26.97 12.24 -9.66
CA LEU A 149 26.83 10.80 -9.37
C LEU A 149 26.60 10.55 -7.87
N VAL A 150 27.34 11.24 -7.00
CA VAL A 150 27.20 11.15 -5.54
C VAL A 150 25.85 11.70 -5.09
N LEU A 151 25.43 12.86 -5.61
CA LEU A 151 24.11 13.44 -5.32
C LEU A 151 22.97 12.52 -5.74
N MET A 152 23.06 11.93 -6.93
CA MET A 152 22.08 10.96 -7.40
C MET A 152 22.11 9.70 -6.53
N ALA A 153 23.28 9.14 -6.22
CA ALA A 153 23.41 7.92 -5.43
C ALA A 153 22.91 8.11 -3.99
N SER A 154 23.17 9.27 -3.36
CA SER A 154 22.78 9.55 -1.97
C SER A 154 21.27 9.57 -1.71
N VAL A 155 20.46 9.50 -2.77
CA VAL A 155 18.98 9.48 -2.69
C VAL A 155 18.40 8.19 -3.21
N ASN A 156 19.05 7.56 -4.20
CA ASN A 156 18.51 6.38 -4.87
C ASN A 156 19.05 5.05 -4.33
N ILE A 157 20.10 5.09 -3.51
CA ILE A 157 20.77 3.90 -2.99
C ILE A 157 20.88 4.02 -1.47
N ASP A 158 20.13 3.18 -0.77
CA ASP A 158 20.41 2.87 0.63
C ASP A 158 21.36 1.67 0.70
N LEU A 159 22.56 1.88 1.27
CA LEU A 159 23.57 0.83 1.40
C LEU A 159 23.21 -0.20 2.48
N GLY A 160 22.43 0.21 3.49
CA GLY A 160 21.87 -0.72 4.48
C GLY A 160 20.92 -1.67 3.78
N VAL A 161 19.90 -1.14 3.11
CA VAL A 161 18.94 -1.97 2.37
C VAL A 161 19.68 -2.80 1.30
N ALA A 162 20.59 -2.22 0.52
CA ALA A 162 21.26 -2.95 -0.56
C ALA A 162 22.14 -4.14 -0.10
N PHE A 163 22.68 -4.11 1.12
CA PHE A 163 23.71 -5.07 1.56
C PHE A 163 23.45 -5.77 2.90
N ASP A 164 22.74 -5.15 3.83
CA ASP A 164 22.31 -5.77 5.09
C ASP A 164 21.03 -6.56 4.84
N ASN A 165 21.13 -7.88 4.89
CA ASN A 165 20.00 -8.81 4.82
C ASN A 165 20.11 -9.81 5.97
N ASP A 166 20.65 -9.34 7.11
CA ASP A 166 20.93 -10.18 8.27
C ASP A 166 19.62 -10.63 8.92
N PRO A 167 19.50 -11.91 9.31
CA PRO A 167 18.36 -12.44 10.07
C PRO A 167 18.02 -11.61 11.30
N LYS A 168 16.73 -11.24 11.45
CA LYS A 168 16.22 -10.52 12.63
C LYS A 168 15.07 -11.22 13.32
N LEU A 169 14.13 -11.77 12.57
CA LEU A 169 12.98 -12.45 13.14
C LEU A 169 12.47 -13.57 12.26
N LEU A 170 11.68 -14.47 12.84
CA LEU A 170 10.87 -15.41 12.07
C LEU A 170 9.41 -14.99 12.07
N TRP A 171 8.79 -15.10 10.91
CA TRP A 171 7.34 -15.04 10.73
C TRP A 171 6.82 -16.43 10.41
N ILE A 172 5.84 -16.88 11.18
CA ILE A 172 5.26 -18.21 11.05
C ILE A 172 3.81 -18.05 10.60
N HIS A 173 3.48 -18.61 9.45
CA HIS A 173 2.14 -18.53 8.89
C HIS A 173 1.52 -19.92 8.80
N ALA A 174 0.27 -20.02 9.25
CA ALA A 174 -0.56 -21.20 9.13
C ALA A 174 -2.00 -20.78 8.75
N PRO A 175 -2.85 -21.69 8.25
CA PRO A 175 -4.25 -21.38 8.02
C PRO A 175 -4.95 -20.98 9.31
N SER A 176 -5.87 -20.02 9.25
CA SER A 176 -6.64 -19.57 10.43
C SER A 176 -7.62 -20.62 10.95
N THR A 177 -8.05 -21.54 10.09
CA THR A 177 -9.07 -22.55 10.40
C THR A 177 -8.70 -23.89 9.77
N VAL A 178 -8.74 -24.95 10.57
CA VAL A 178 -8.37 -26.31 10.14
C VAL A 178 -9.40 -27.31 10.73
N ALA A 179 -9.73 -28.36 9.99
CA ALA A 179 -10.53 -29.45 10.52
C ALA A 179 -9.63 -30.45 11.27
N PRO A 180 -10.09 -31.09 12.37
CA PRO A 180 -9.37 -32.18 13.01
C PRO A 180 -8.89 -33.22 12.00
N GLU A 181 -7.69 -33.76 12.20
CA GLU A 181 -7.05 -34.75 11.34
C GLU A 181 -6.65 -34.26 9.93
N ALA A 182 -6.99 -33.02 9.55
CA ALA A 182 -6.57 -32.46 8.28
C ALA A 182 -5.10 -32.01 8.34
N GLU A 183 -4.31 -32.46 7.38
CA GLU A 183 -2.99 -31.91 7.14
C GLU A 183 -3.11 -30.49 6.56
N PHE A 184 -2.20 -29.62 6.96
CA PHE A 184 -2.08 -28.28 6.44
C PHE A 184 -0.63 -27.84 6.31
N ASP A 185 -0.40 -26.91 5.40
CA ASP A 185 0.90 -26.28 5.22
C ASP A 185 1.07 -25.12 6.20
N LEU A 186 2.22 -25.06 6.85
CA LEU A 186 2.72 -23.85 7.51
C LEU A 186 4.02 -23.40 6.85
N GLN A 187 4.27 -22.09 6.84
CA GLN A 187 5.50 -21.55 6.31
C GLN A 187 6.26 -20.80 7.40
N VAL A 188 7.57 -21.07 7.48
CA VAL A 188 8.51 -20.31 8.30
C VAL A 188 9.33 -19.43 7.37
N GLN A 189 9.33 -18.13 7.66
CA GLN A 189 10.08 -17.12 6.92
C GLN A 189 10.98 -16.35 7.87
N CYS A 190 12.27 -16.24 7.55
CA CYS A 190 13.20 -15.38 8.26
C CYS A 190 13.28 -14.03 7.56
N TRP A 191 13.07 -12.95 8.31
CA TRP A 191 13.06 -11.59 7.81
C TRP A 191 14.20 -10.77 8.40
N ASP A 192 14.71 -9.82 7.63
CA ASP A 192 15.68 -8.83 8.07
C ASP A 192 15.00 -7.59 8.69
N ARG A 193 15.82 -6.61 9.13
CA ARG A 193 15.35 -5.38 9.80
C ARG A 193 14.52 -4.44 8.91
N PHE A 194 14.50 -4.71 7.61
CA PHE A 194 13.78 -3.93 6.61
C PHE A 194 12.56 -4.69 6.10
N GLU A 195 12.18 -5.77 6.81
CA GLU A 195 11.10 -6.65 6.39
C GLU A 195 11.34 -7.19 4.98
N ARG A 196 12.52 -7.75 4.71
CA ARG A 196 12.73 -8.60 3.54
C ARG A 196 13.15 -9.99 3.96
N ILE A 197 12.76 -11.00 3.20
CA ILE A 197 13.22 -12.37 3.46
C ILE A 197 14.76 -12.40 3.45
N SER A 198 15.36 -12.95 4.50
CA SER A 198 16.79 -13.10 4.64
C SER A 198 17.30 -14.25 3.78
N ALA A 199 17.94 -13.92 2.66
CA ALA A 199 18.55 -14.90 1.78
C ALA A 199 19.66 -15.70 2.46
N VAL A 200 20.29 -15.15 3.50
CA VAL A 200 21.49 -15.71 4.14
C VAL A 200 21.20 -16.53 5.40
N TYR A 201 19.94 -16.61 5.84
CA TYR A 201 19.52 -17.33 7.04
C TYR A 201 19.92 -18.80 7.03
N LYS A 202 20.53 -19.27 8.12
CA LYS A 202 21.07 -20.64 8.30
C LYS A 202 20.73 -21.25 9.67
N GLY A 203 19.80 -20.63 10.39
CA GLY A 203 19.32 -21.11 11.69
C GLY A 203 18.70 -22.50 11.64
N THR A 204 18.73 -23.16 12.79
CA THR A 204 17.98 -24.39 13.07
C THR A 204 16.72 -24.02 13.81
N VAL A 205 15.59 -24.52 13.32
CA VAL A 205 14.27 -24.30 13.91
C VAL A 205 13.74 -25.57 14.56
N GLU A 206 13.07 -25.42 15.69
CA GLU A 206 12.37 -26.49 16.40
C GLU A 206 10.93 -26.11 16.68
N PHE A 207 10.00 -27.04 16.47
CA PHE A 207 8.57 -26.80 16.53
C PHE A 207 7.96 -27.30 17.84
N SER A 208 7.08 -26.51 18.42
CA SER A 208 6.23 -26.89 19.55
C SER A 208 4.85 -26.24 19.41
N LEU A 209 3.92 -26.57 20.31
CA LEU A 209 2.58 -26.00 20.33
C LEU A 209 2.31 -25.23 21.62
N GLU A 210 1.42 -24.26 21.51
CA GLU A 210 0.71 -23.66 22.63
C GLU A 210 -0.77 -23.66 22.30
N SER A 211 -1.59 -24.26 23.15
CA SER A 211 -2.97 -24.59 22.80
C SER A 211 -3.93 -24.21 23.91
N TYR A 212 -5.14 -23.82 23.53
CA TYR A 212 -6.18 -23.29 24.41
C TYR A 212 -7.52 -23.97 24.12
N SER A 213 -8.21 -24.42 25.16
CA SER A 213 -9.52 -25.07 25.02
C SER A 213 -10.60 -24.09 24.58
N LEU A 214 -11.44 -24.47 23.62
CA LEU A 214 -12.59 -23.63 23.20
C LEU A 214 -13.66 -23.48 24.29
N THR A 215 -13.67 -24.36 25.30
CA THR A 215 -14.71 -24.37 26.33
C THR A 215 -14.44 -23.37 27.45
N ASN A 216 -13.21 -23.35 27.97
CA ASN A 216 -12.82 -22.53 29.12
C ASN A 216 -11.65 -21.58 28.84
N LEU A 217 -11.06 -21.62 27.64
CA LEU A 217 -9.93 -20.80 27.20
C LEU A 217 -8.65 -20.98 28.03
N GLU A 218 -8.57 -22.07 28.80
CA GLU A 218 -7.37 -22.42 29.57
C GLU A 218 -6.37 -23.18 28.70
N PRO A 219 -5.06 -23.08 29.00
CA PRO A 219 -4.02 -23.84 28.32
C PRO A 219 -4.27 -25.35 28.37
N MET A 220 -3.89 -26.04 27.31
CA MET A 220 -3.97 -27.50 27.18
C MET A 220 -2.57 -28.11 27.12
N ASP A 221 -2.32 -29.10 27.97
CA ASP A 221 -1.04 -29.82 28.00
C ASP A 221 -1.04 -31.07 27.09
N ASP A 222 -2.17 -31.77 27.00
CA ASP A 222 -2.34 -32.97 26.17
C ASP A 222 -3.01 -32.61 24.84
N VAL A 223 -2.20 -32.46 23.79
CA VAL A 223 -2.64 -32.12 22.43
C VAL A 223 -2.13 -33.16 21.45
N GLU A 224 -3.05 -33.81 20.75
CA GLU A 224 -2.73 -34.72 19.64
C GLU A 224 -2.46 -33.91 18.37
N ALA A 225 -1.21 -33.97 17.92
CA ALA A 225 -0.73 -33.25 16.74
C ALA A 225 0.51 -33.93 16.15
N VAL A 226 0.76 -33.68 14.87
CA VAL A 226 2.00 -34.02 14.16
C VAL A 226 2.66 -32.72 13.72
N LEU A 227 3.79 -32.40 14.34
CA LEU A 227 4.59 -31.22 13.99
C LEU A 227 5.83 -31.62 13.20
N PRO A 228 6.42 -30.71 12.42
CA PRO A 228 7.69 -30.95 11.77
C PRO A 228 8.81 -31.20 12.80
N GLY A 229 9.76 -32.06 12.45
CA GLY A 229 10.98 -32.23 13.24
C GLY A 229 11.93 -31.03 13.12
N PRO A 230 13.01 -30.99 13.94
CA PRO A 230 14.04 -29.96 13.83
C PRO A 230 14.59 -29.84 12.41
N TYR A 231 14.79 -28.60 11.95
CA TYR A 231 15.23 -28.34 10.58
C TYR A 231 16.25 -27.20 10.51
N THR A 232 17.37 -27.43 9.81
CA THR A 232 18.40 -26.40 9.58
C THR A 232 18.24 -25.80 8.19
N PHE A 233 18.03 -24.48 8.12
CA PHE A 233 17.88 -23.76 6.87
C PHE A 233 19.17 -23.70 6.07
N THR A 234 19.01 -23.73 4.75
CA THR A 234 20.08 -23.48 3.78
C THR A 234 19.97 -22.06 3.23
N GLY A 235 20.91 -21.20 3.63
CA GLY A 235 21.01 -19.82 3.14
C GLY A 235 21.98 -19.66 1.97
N SER A 236 21.69 -18.67 1.11
CA SER A 236 22.62 -18.10 0.13
C SER A 236 23.91 -17.63 0.80
N ASP A 237 24.98 -17.51 0.00
CA ASP A 237 26.28 -16.97 0.45
C ASP A 237 26.37 -15.46 0.22
N ARG A 238 25.31 -14.85 -0.31
CA ARG A 238 25.19 -13.41 -0.55
C ARG A 238 23.79 -12.91 -0.17
N PRO A 239 23.69 -11.68 0.35
CA PRO A 239 22.41 -11.04 0.62
C PRO A 239 21.60 -10.86 -0.68
N SER A 240 20.28 -10.83 -0.55
CA SER A 240 19.38 -10.53 -1.67
C SER A 240 18.10 -9.87 -1.14
N ASP A 241 17.70 -8.77 -1.77
CA ASP A 241 16.41 -8.11 -1.54
C ASP A 241 15.22 -8.98 -1.96
N MET A 242 15.42 -9.80 -3.01
CA MET A 242 14.41 -10.70 -3.58
C MET A 242 14.74 -12.17 -3.29
N ALA A 243 15.05 -12.52 -2.04
CA ALA A 243 15.47 -13.87 -1.65
C ALA A 243 14.52 -14.98 -2.15
N TYR A 244 13.22 -14.70 -2.14
CA TYR A 244 12.16 -15.60 -2.61
C TYR A 244 12.16 -15.90 -4.11
N ARG A 245 12.99 -15.23 -4.91
CA ARG A 245 13.19 -15.49 -6.35
C ARG A 245 14.49 -16.23 -6.68
N LEU A 246 15.32 -16.52 -5.68
CA LEU A 246 16.58 -17.21 -5.90
C LEU A 246 16.32 -18.69 -6.23
N ASP A 247 16.63 -19.08 -7.46
CA ASP A 247 16.63 -20.49 -7.89
C ASP A 247 18.04 -21.07 -7.76
N ASN A 248 18.44 -21.38 -6.54
CA ASN A 248 19.76 -21.91 -6.20
C ASN A 248 19.68 -23.25 -5.43
N GLY A 249 18.49 -23.86 -5.35
CA GLY A 249 18.23 -25.09 -4.60
C GLY A 249 18.35 -24.96 -3.07
N LYS A 250 18.36 -23.74 -2.53
CA LYS A 250 18.42 -23.45 -1.10
C LYS A 250 17.09 -22.86 -0.60
N ASP A 251 16.87 -22.86 0.70
CA ASP A 251 15.66 -22.29 1.33
C ASP A 251 15.63 -20.76 1.24
N ASN A 252 16.81 -20.11 1.31
CA ASN A 252 16.96 -18.64 1.27
C ASN A 252 16.01 -17.93 2.25
N GLY A 253 15.93 -18.44 3.48
CA GLY A 253 15.11 -17.85 4.54
C GLY A 253 13.62 -18.20 4.49
N ARG A 254 13.13 -19.01 3.54
CA ARG A 254 11.71 -19.38 3.46
C ARG A 254 11.54 -20.88 3.23
N ARG A 255 10.72 -21.54 4.05
CA ARG A 255 10.39 -22.96 3.88
C ARG A 255 8.98 -23.30 4.33
N THR A 256 8.29 -24.11 3.53
CA THR A 256 6.98 -24.69 3.86
C THR A 256 7.18 -26.07 4.49
N PHE A 257 6.38 -26.36 5.51
CA PHE A 257 6.30 -27.63 6.22
C PHE A 257 4.84 -28.07 6.31
N THR A 258 4.61 -29.37 6.50
CA THR A 258 3.27 -29.92 6.73
C THR A 258 3.10 -30.24 8.22
N ALA A 259 1.95 -29.90 8.78
CA ALA A 259 1.55 -30.24 10.13
C ALA A 259 0.10 -30.72 10.17
N ARG A 260 -0.29 -31.30 11.30
CA ARG A 260 -1.66 -31.77 11.58
C ARG A 260 -1.96 -31.57 13.05
N ILE A 261 -3.16 -31.10 13.39
CA ILE A 261 -3.61 -30.94 14.78
C ILE A 261 -5.00 -31.56 14.87
N ASP A 262 -5.17 -32.51 15.78
CA ASP A 262 -6.39 -33.32 15.89
C ASP A 262 -7.27 -32.86 17.04
N THR A 263 -6.65 -32.34 18.10
CA THR A 263 -7.37 -31.85 19.27
C THR A 263 -8.06 -30.52 18.94
N PRO A 264 -9.39 -30.40 19.10
CA PRO A 264 -10.09 -29.13 18.91
C PRO A 264 -9.65 -28.05 19.91
N GLY A 265 -9.48 -26.82 19.44
CA GLY A 265 -8.85 -25.76 20.23
C GLY A 265 -8.47 -24.54 19.40
N VAL A 266 -7.92 -23.53 20.08
CA VAL A 266 -7.09 -22.52 19.43
C VAL A 266 -5.63 -22.88 19.67
N HIS A 267 -4.84 -22.93 18.60
CA HIS A 267 -3.46 -23.36 18.63
C HIS A 267 -2.53 -22.31 18.05
N TYR A 268 -1.32 -22.25 18.59
CA TYR A 268 -0.20 -21.49 18.06
C TYR A 268 0.96 -22.45 17.84
N ILE A 269 1.48 -22.48 16.62
CA ILE A 269 2.75 -23.17 16.36
C ILE A 269 3.86 -22.24 16.83
N LYS A 270 4.69 -22.75 17.73
CA LYS A 270 5.87 -22.07 18.25
C LYS A 270 7.12 -22.60 17.57
N VAL A 271 7.97 -21.69 17.12
CA VAL A 271 9.22 -21.99 16.43
C VAL A 271 10.37 -21.38 17.19
N ALA A 272 11.17 -22.22 17.86
CA ALA A 272 12.41 -21.81 18.50
C ALA A 272 13.52 -21.75 17.46
N ASP A 273 14.25 -20.64 17.42
CA ASP A 273 15.29 -20.37 16.43
C ASP A 273 16.69 -20.30 17.06
N SER A 274 17.63 -21.06 16.52
CA SER A 274 19.00 -21.07 17.00
C SER A 274 19.80 -19.81 16.63
N GLU A 275 19.41 -19.07 15.58
CA GLU A 275 20.20 -17.93 15.09
C GLU A 275 19.86 -16.63 15.84
N THR A 276 18.58 -16.32 16.02
CA THR A 276 18.11 -15.17 16.81
C THR A 276 18.04 -15.46 18.32
N GLY A 277 17.93 -16.74 18.71
CA GLY A 277 17.76 -17.17 20.09
C GLY A 277 16.35 -16.94 20.65
N ASN A 278 15.37 -16.59 19.82
CA ASN A 278 13.99 -16.32 20.20
C ASN A 278 13.05 -17.49 19.87
N THR A 279 11.83 -17.44 20.41
CA THR A 279 10.72 -18.32 20.01
C THR A 279 9.60 -17.47 19.42
N TYR A 280 9.25 -17.77 18.18
CA TYR A 280 8.22 -17.06 17.41
C TYR A 280 6.92 -17.84 17.38
N TYR A 281 5.80 -17.13 17.28
CA TYR A 281 4.46 -17.71 17.27
C TYR A 281 3.84 -17.53 15.89
N SER A 282 3.04 -18.50 15.46
CA SER A 282 2.17 -18.34 14.31
C SER A 282 1.00 -17.39 14.59
N ASN A 283 0.24 -17.08 13.55
CA ASN A 283 -1.15 -16.68 13.74
C ASN A 283 -1.93 -17.79 14.48
N PRO A 284 -3.03 -17.46 15.17
CA PRO A 284 -3.93 -18.45 15.77
C PRO A 284 -4.54 -19.37 14.72
N ILE A 285 -4.66 -20.65 15.08
CA ILE A 285 -5.27 -21.71 14.28
C ILE A 285 -6.48 -22.23 15.06
N LEU A 286 -7.69 -22.07 14.53
CA LEU A 286 -8.90 -22.68 15.07
C LEU A 286 -9.09 -24.09 14.51
N VAL A 287 -9.00 -25.10 15.37
CA VAL A 287 -9.26 -26.49 15.03
C VAL A 287 -10.64 -26.89 15.55
N ALA A 288 -11.56 -27.24 14.65
CA ALA A 288 -12.92 -27.71 14.99
C ALA A 288 -13.56 -28.48 13.81
N ASP A 289 -14.59 -29.30 14.06
CA ASP A 289 -15.23 -30.16 13.04
C ASP A 289 -15.89 -29.39 11.88
N SER A 290 -16.24 -28.12 12.10
CA SER A 290 -16.81 -27.21 11.08
C SER A 290 -16.60 -25.76 11.53
N PRO A 291 -15.36 -25.24 11.47
CA PRO A 291 -15.03 -23.96 12.08
C PRO A 291 -15.64 -22.76 11.31
N GLY A 292 -16.21 -23.00 10.12
CA GLY A 292 -16.28 -22.00 9.05
C GLY A 292 -14.86 -21.67 8.57
N ARG A 293 -14.65 -21.43 7.27
CA ARG A 293 -13.31 -21.06 6.81
C ARG A 293 -13.08 -19.56 6.81
N ILE A 294 -11.88 -19.19 7.23
CA ILE A 294 -11.39 -17.81 7.19
C ILE A 294 -10.30 -17.74 6.13
N TYR A 295 -10.50 -16.82 5.19
CA TYR A 295 -9.55 -16.53 4.12
C TYR A 295 -9.07 -15.08 4.21
N TRP A 296 -7.79 -14.84 3.95
CA TRP A 296 -7.16 -13.52 4.04
C TRP A 296 -6.81 -12.96 2.67
N GLY A 297 -6.99 -11.65 2.50
CA GLY A 297 -6.63 -11.00 1.24
C GLY A 297 -6.34 -9.52 1.35
N ASP A 298 -5.69 -9.04 0.31
CA ASP A 298 -5.39 -7.63 0.05
C ASP A 298 -5.94 -7.30 -1.34
N ILE A 299 -6.92 -6.41 -1.41
CA ILE A 299 -7.69 -6.15 -2.64
C ILE A 299 -7.52 -4.73 -3.18
N HIS A 300 -6.49 -4.02 -2.71
CA HIS A 300 -6.18 -2.68 -3.19
C HIS A 300 -4.66 -2.48 -3.24
N THR A 301 -4.07 -2.59 -4.44
CA THR A 301 -2.62 -2.48 -4.68
C THR A 301 -2.30 -1.97 -6.09
N HIS A 302 -1.08 -1.46 -6.27
CA HIS A 302 -0.63 -0.81 -7.52
C HIS A 302 0.65 -1.42 -8.07
N SER A 303 0.69 -1.59 -9.40
CA SER A 303 1.83 -2.15 -10.12
C SER A 303 2.56 -1.10 -10.96
N ILE A 304 3.57 -1.54 -11.72
CA ILE A 304 4.27 -0.71 -12.72
C ILE A 304 3.35 -0.28 -13.89
N PHE A 305 2.11 -0.79 -13.95
CA PHE A 305 1.12 -0.38 -14.94
C PHE A 305 0.42 0.94 -14.59
N SER A 306 0.32 1.31 -13.30
CA SER A 306 0.02 2.68 -12.84
C SER A 306 1.27 3.41 -12.32
N ASP A 307 1.30 3.73 -11.03
CA ASP A 307 2.30 4.48 -10.29
C ASP A 307 2.94 3.67 -9.15
N GLY A 308 2.70 2.36 -9.10
CA GLY A 308 3.38 1.42 -8.24
C GLY A 308 4.65 0.81 -8.85
N SER A 309 5.15 -0.24 -8.21
CA SER A 309 6.22 -1.09 -8.71
C SER A 309 5.75 -2.53 -8.87
N GLY A 310 6.53 -3.32 -9.60
CA GLY A 310 6.21 -4.74 -9.76
C GLY A 310 5.41 -4.98 -11.02
N THR A 311 5.65 -6.13 -11.62
CA THR A 311 4.80 -6.57 -12.72
C THR A 311 3.59 -7.29 -12.12
N PRO A 312 2.44 -7.35 -12.81
CA PRO A 312 1.28 -8.10 -12.31
C PRO A 312 1.62 -9.54 -11.88
N GLU A 313 2.49 -10.21 -12.64
CA GLU A 313 2.96 -11.58 -12.31
C GLU A 313 3.69 -11.63 -10.97
N HIS A 314 4.45 -10.58 -10.64
CA HIS A 314 5.12 -10.48 -9.35
C HIS A 314 4.13 -10.31 -8.22
N HIS A 315 3.14 -9.43 -8.36
CA HIS A 315 2.13 -9.18 -7.34
C HIS A 315 1.40 -10.46 -6.97
N PHE A 316 0.86 -11.18 -7.95
CA PHE A 316 0.17 -12.45 -7.70
C PHE A 316 1.11 -13.52 -7.10
N TYR A 317 2.38 -13.59 -7.56
CA TYR A 317 3.36 -14.49 -6.96
C TYR A 317 3.64 -14.14 -5.50
N TYR A 318 3.84 -12.85 -5.19
CA TYR A 318 4.16 -12.38 -3.85
C TYR A 318 2.99 -12.60 -2.90
N ALA A 319 1.78 -12.17 -3.30
CA ALA A 319 0.55 -12.39 -2.56
C ALA A 319 0.39 -13.87 -2.18
N ARG A 320 0.51 -14.78 -3.15
CA ARG A 320 0.30 -16.21 -2.93
C ARG A 320 1.43 -16.88 -2.15
N HIS A 321 2.69 -16.60 -2.46
CA HIS A 321 3.82 -17.42 -1.99
C HIS A 321 4.71 -16.77 -0.94
N VAL A 322 4.59 -15.46 -0.73
CA VAL A 322 5.37 -14.71 0.26
C VAL A 322 4.46 -14.16 1.34
N ALA A 323 3.49 -13.32 0.99
CA ALA A 323 2.51 -12.84 1.96
C ALA A 323 1.53 -13.93 2.40
N LEU A 324 1.36 -15.01 1.63
CA LEU A 324 0.46 -16.14 1.93
C LEU A 324 -0.99 -15.68 2.11
N LEU A 325 -1.44 -14.83 1.19
CA LEU A 325 -2.83 -14.44 1.03
C LEU A 325 -3.59 -15.56 0.30
N ASP A 326 -4.84 -15.74 0.68
CA ASP A 326 -5.79 -16.65 0.05
C ASP A 326 -6.47 -15.99 -1.17
N PHE A 327 -6.67 -14.67 -1.13
CA PHE A 327 -7.18 -13.91 -2.26
C PHE A 327 -6.50 -12.56 -2.46
N HIS A 328 -6.50 -12.06 -3.70
CA HIS A 328 -5.85 -10.79 -4.04
C HIS A 328 -6.52 -10.10 -5.24
N ALA A 329 -6.49 -8.76 -5.25
CA ALA A 329 -6.84 -7.96 -6.41
C ALA A 329 -5.73 -6.93 -6.69
N LEU A 330 -5.32 -6.84 -7.95
CA LEU A 330 -4.48 -5.76 -8.44
C LEU A 330 -5.38 -4.69 -9.07
N THR A 331 -5.26 -3.45 -8.63
CA THR A 331 -6.26 -2.41 -8.86
C THR A 331 -5.60 -1.11 -9.29
N ASP A 332 -4.71 -1.20 -10.28
CA ASP A 332 -4.01 -0.04 -10.83
C ASP A 332 -5.00 1.09 -11.23
N HIS A 333 -4.56 2.34 -11.07
CA HIS A 333 -5.30 3.53 -11.53
C HIS A 333 -5.76 3.39 -13.00
N GLY A 334 -7.08 3.46 -13.20
CA GLY A 334 -7.70 3.26 -14.50
C GLY A 334 -7.24 4.27 -15.56
N GLU A 335 -7.00 5.53 -15.20
CA GLU A 335 -6.46 6.55 -16.11
C GLU A 335 -5.02 6.28 -16.56
N ILE A 336 -4.20 5.62 -15.72
CA ILE A 336 -2.77 5.44 -15.99
C ILE A 336 -2.53 4.15 -16.77
N ILE A 337 -3.22 3.07 -16.40
CA ILE A 337 -3.07 1.78 -17.08
C ILE A 337 -3.39 1.88 -18.57
N GLN A 338 -4.25 2.81 -18.97
CA GLN A 338 -4.63 3.06 -20.36
C GLN A 338 -3.55 3.70 -21.23
N LEU A 339 -2.55 4.38 -20.65
CA LEU A 339 -1.48 5.02 -21.42
C LEU A 339 -0.59 4.00 -22.15
N GLY A 340 -0.61 2.74 -21.71
CA GLY A 340 0.18 1.65 -22.29
C GLY A 340 -0.64 0.72 -23.17
N ARG A 341 -0.18 0.50 -24.40
CA ARG A 341 -0.75 -0.51 -25.30
C ARG A 341 -0.76 -1.89 -24.63
N ASN A 342 -1.93 -2.52 -24.57
CA ASN A 342 -2.19 -3.87 -24.02
C ASN A 342 -2.01 -4.05 -22.50
N ARG A 343 -1.89 -2.98 -21.69
CA ARG A 343 -1.73 -3.15 -20.23
C ARG A 343 -2.94 -3.80 -19.56
N ILE A 344 -4.16 -3.34 -19.89
CA ILE A 344 -5.41 -3.95 -19.39
C ILE A 344 -5.46 -5.44 -19.76
N TRP A 345 -5.20 -5.78 -21.03
CA TRP A 345 -5.19 -7.18 -21.48
C TRP A 345 -4.18 -8.04 -20.71
N ARG A 346 -2.96 -7.54 -20.46
CA ARG A 346 -1.96 -8.27 -19.65
C ARG A 346 -2.38 -8.43 -18.19
N MET A 347 -2.98 -7.41 -17.59
CA MET A 347 -3.52 -7.50 -16.24
C MET A 347 -4.60 -8.58 -16.17
N VAL A 348 -5.52 -8.60 -17.13
CA VAL A 348 -6.58 -9.62 -17.23
C VAL A 348 -5.99 -11.02 -17.37
N GLU A 349 -5.03 -11.19 -18.29
CA GLU A 349 -4.35 -12.46 -18.52
C GLU A 349 -3.68 -12.99 -17.25
N GLU A 350 -2.89 -12.14 -16.57
CA GLU A 350 -2.10 -12.58 -15.42
C GLU A 350 -2.96 -12.80 -14.16
N ALA A 351 -4.01 -12.01 -13.94
CA ALA A 351 -4.94 -12.28 -12.83
C ALA A 351 -5.68 -13.61 -13.04
N ASN A 352 -6.23 -13.83 -14.23
CA ASN A 352 -6.97 -15.07 -14.53
C ASN A 352 -6.06 -16.30 -14.51
N LYS A 353 -4.80 -16.16 -14.98
CA LYS A 353 -3.80 -17.23 -14.93
C LYS A 353 -3.38 -17.57 -13.50
N ALA A 354 -3.32 -16.59 -12.61
CA ALA A 354 -2.99 -16.82 -11.20
C ALA A 354 -4.16 -17.44 -10.41
N ASN A 355 -5.41 -17.20 -10.83
CA ASN A 355 -6.60 -17.73 -10.18
C ASN A 355 -6.63 -19.27 -10.18
N THR A 356 -6.55 -19.86 -9.00
CA THR A 356 -6.67 -21.32 -8.79
C THR A 356 -7.72 -21.54 -7.71
N PRO A 357 -9.01 -21.75 -8.06
CA PRO A 357 -10.06 -22.01 -7.08
C PRO A 357 -9.67 -23.16 -6.13
N GLY A 358 -9.91 -22.98 -4.84
CA GLY A 358 -9.50 -23.91 -3.79
C GLY A 358 -8.07 -23.72 -3.26
N GLU A 359 -7.26 -22.86 -3.90
CA GLU A 359 -5.87 -22.60 -3.49
C GLU A 359 -5.51 -21.11 -3.41
N PHE A 360 -5.86 -20.31 -4.41
CA PHE A 360 -5.58 -18.87 -4.47
C PHE A 360 -6.56 -18.18 -5.41
N VAL A 361 -7.38 -17.27 -4.88
CA VAL A 361 -8.41 -16.57 -5.64
C VAL A 361 -7.92 -15.20 -6.09
N THR A 362 -8.12 -14.84 -7.35
CA THR A 362 -7.83 -13.49 -7.83
C THR A 362 -9.09 -12.79 -8.29
N PHE A 363 -9.14 -11.48 -8.08
CA PHE A 363 -10.12 -10.59 -8.69
C PHE A 363 -9.46 -9.74 -9.77
N LEU A 364 -10.27 -9.41 -10.77
CA LEU A 364 -9.96 -8.29 -11.65
C LEU A 364 -10.45 -7.00 -10.98
N GLY A 365 -9.67 -5.93 -11.09
CA GLY A 365 -10.10 -4.64 -10.59
C GLY A 365 -9.33 -3.46 -11.18
N MET A 366 -9.85 -2.26 -10.91
CA MET A 366 -9.27 -0.98 -11.29
C MET A 366 -9.63 0.08 -10.25
N GLU A 367 -8.76 1.06 -10.03
CA GLU A 367 -9.09 2.21 -9.19
C GLU A 367 -9.69 3.35 -10.03
N TYR A 368 -10.85 3.84 -9.60
CA TYR A 368 -11.44 5.11 -10.01
C TYR A 368 -10.92 6.24 -9.13
N THR A 369 -10.26 7.23 -9.73
CA THR A 369 -9.44 8.21 -9.01
C THR A 369 -9.99 9.65 -9.15
N ASN A 370 -10.84 10.11 -8.23
CA ASN A 370 -11.43 11.47 -8.28
C ASN A 370 -11.06 12.37 -7.09
N HIS A 371 -10.42 13.51 -7.38
CA HIS A 371 -9.93 14.46 -6.37
C HIS A 371 -11.03 15.24 -5.63
N ASN A 372 -12.24 15.29 -6.18
CA ASN A 372 -13.31 16.09 -5.58
C ASN A 372 -14.31 15.22 -4.80
N THR A 373 -14.45 13.94 -5.16
CA THR A 373 -15.55 13.08 -4.68
C THR A 373 -15.08 11.77 -4.04
N GLY A 374 -13.77 11.55 -3.96
CA GLY A 374 -13.17 10.34 -3.39
C GLY A 374 -12.83 9.29 -4.45
N HIS A 375 -12.12 8.25 -4.01
CA HIS A 375 -11.67 7.16 -4.88
C HIS A 375 -12.45 5.89 -4.58
N TYR A 376 -12.60 5.05 -5.62
CA TYR A 376 -13.25 3.75 -5.50
C TYR A 376 -12.38 2.67 -6.13
N THR A 377 -12.02 1.68 -5.33
CA THR A 377 -11.47 0.43 -5.85
C THR A 377 -12.62 -0.42 -6.38
N CYS A 378 -12.65 -0.64 -7.69
CA CYS A 378 -13.67 -1.45 -8.34
C CYS A 378 -13.14 -2.87 -8.54
N ILE A 379 -13.81 -3.88 -7.99
CA ILE A 379 -13.47 -5.30 -8.17
C ILE A 379 -14.63 -6.08 -8.79
N PHE A 380 -14.32 -7.11 -9.57
CA PHE A 380 -15.28 -7.90 -10.33
C PHE A 380 -15.15 -9.38 -10.04
N ASP A 381 -16.27 -10.11 -10.01
CA ASP A 381 -16.27 -11.58 -9.90
C ASP A 381 -16.20 -12.30 -11.27
N GLY A 382 -16.20 -11.53 -12.36
CA GLY A 382 -15.98 -11.99 -13.73
C GLY A 382 -14.50 -12.16 -14.08
N ASP A 383 -14.23 -12.46 -15.34
CA ASP A 383 -12.90 -12.67 -15.91
C ASP A 383 -12.53 -11.64 -16.99
N GLU A 384 -13.30 -10.56 -17.09
CA GLU A 384 -13.07 -9.41 -17.96
C GLU A 384 -13.04 -8.08 -17.17
N LEU A 385 -12.47 -7.04 -17.77
CA LEU A 385 -12.49 -5.66 -17.26
C LEU A 385 -13.20 -4.73 -18.26
N PRO A 386 -13.88 -3.67 -17.80
CA PRO A 386 -14.48 -2.70 -18.71
C PRO A 386 -13.38 -1.95 -19.49
N THR A 387 -13.50 -1.95 -20.82
CA THR A 387 -12.54 -1.27 -21.72
C THR A 387 -13.09 -0.01 -22.37
N ASP A 388 -14.40 0.25 -22.29
CA ASP A 388 -15.05 1.42 -22.91
C ASP A 388 -16.42 1.74 -22.26
N PRO A 389 -16.63 2.96 -21.71
CA PRO A 389 -15.55 3.85 -21.29
C PRO A 389 -14.79 3.18 -20.14
N VAL A 390 -13.49 3.42 -20.05
CA VAL A 390 -12.71 2.87 -18.94
C VAL A 390 -13.03 3.64 -17.66
N ILE A 391 -13.08 2.94 -16.54
CA ILE A 391 -13.23 3.50 -15.20
C ILE A 391 -12.06 4.44 -14.90
N ASN A 392 -12.23 5.74 -15.09
CA ASN A 392 -11.21 6.74 -14.76
C ASN A 392 -11.81 8.12 -14.43
N ALA A 393 -11.14 8.90 -13.60
CA ALA A 393 -11.46 10.32 -13.42
C ALA A 393 -10.33 11.20 -13.96
N PRO A 394 -10.62 12.46 -14.36
CA PRO A 394 -9.70 13.24 -15.18
C PRO A 394 -8.46 13.73 -14.41
N TYR A 395 -7.27 13.18 -14.70
CA TYR A 395 -5.97 13.77 -14.35
C TYR A 395 -5.42 14.70 -15.43
N PHE A 396 -5.54 14.26 -16.69
CA PHE A 396 -5.17 15.00 -17.89
C PHE A 396 -6.31 14.83 -18.89
N SER A 397 -6.72 15.91 -19.56
CA SER A 397 -7.93 15.98 -20.41
C SER A 397 -7.84 15.14 -21.70
N LEU A 398 -7.65 13.82 -21.58
CA LEU A 398 -7.41 12.86 -22.67
C LEU A 398 -8.29 11.61 -22.52
N SER A 399 -9.62 11.74 -22.63
CA SER A 399 -10.62 10.71 -23.00
C SER A 399 -12.04 11.22 -22.72
N ASP A 400 -13.05 10.49 -23.21
CA ASP A 400 -14.43 10.62 -22.74
C ASP A 400 -14.45 10.38 -21.23
N LYS A 401 -14.93 11.37 -20.49
CA LYS A 401 -14.66 11.54 -19.06
C LYS A 401 -15.74 10.83 -18.24
N ILE A 402 -15.36 10.21 -17.12
CA ILE A 402 -16.28 9.87 -16.01
C ILE A 402 -16.00 10.86 -14.86
N PRO A 403 -16.40 12.14 -14.98
CA PRO A 403 -16.08 13.17 -13.98
C PRO A 403 -16.77 12.96 -12.64
N THR A 404 -17.82 12.16 -12.57
CA THR A 404 -18.60 11.95 -11.34
C THR A 404 -18.82 10.46 -11.06
N PRO A 405 -18.95 10.06 -9.77
CA PRO A 405 -19.35 8.70 -9.43
C PRO A 405 -20.70 8.26 -10.03
N ASN A 406 -21.60 9.18 -10.39
CA ASN A 406 -22.86 8.81 -11.05
C ASN A 406 -22.65 8.19 -12.43
N GLU A 407 -21.68 8.70 -13.20
CA GLU A 407 -21.31 8.09 -14.48
C GLU A 407 -20.58 6.75 -14.25
N LEU A 408 -19.79 6.64 -13.17
CA LEU A 408 -19.20 5.34 -12.78
C LEU A 408 -20.30 4.30 -12.55
N TRP A 409 -21.39 4.66 -11.86
CA TRP A 409 -22.52 3.76 -11.64
C TRP A 409 -23.15 3.28 -12.94
N GLN A 410 -23.32 4.16 -13.92
CA GLN A 410 -23.83 3.79 -15.24
C GLN A 410 -22.89 2.83 -15.97
N VAL A 411 -21.58 3.08 -15.94
CA VAL A 411 -20.57 2.20 -16.56
C VAL A 411 -20.58 0.82 -15.92
N LEU A 412 -20.67 0.75 -14.59
CA LEU A 412 -20.77 -0.51 -13.89
C LEU A 412 -22.10 -1.23 -14.21
N ASP A 413 -23.21 -0.51 -14.33
CA ASP A 413 -24.51 -1.10 -14.72
C ASP A 413 -24.42 -1.76 -16.10
N GLU A 414 -23.96 -1.01 -17.10
CA GLU A 414 -23.84 -1.48 -18.48
C GLU A 414 -22.85 -2.66 -18.60
N PHE A 415 -21.69 -2.56 -17.94
CA PHE A 415 -20.67 -3.61 -17.98
C PHE A 415 -21.13 -4.88 -17.27
N THR A 416 -21.66 -4.78 -16.05
CA THR A 416 -22.09 -5.96 -15.29
C THR A 416 -23.26 -6.69 -15.95
N GLU A 417 -24.18 -5.96 -16.59
CA GLU A 417 -25.25 -6.55 -17.40
C GLU A 417 -24.69 -7.26 -18.64
N ALA A 418 -23.77 -6.63 -19.37
CA ALA A 418 -23.21 -7.19 -20.60
C ALA A 418 -22.31 -8.41 -20.34
N ALA A 419 -21.45 -8.36 -19.32
CA ALA A 419 -20.51 -9.42 -18.97
C ALA A 419 -21.15 -10.53 -18.11
N GLY A 420 -22.36 -10.32 -17.59
CA GLY A 420 -23.02 -11.28 -16.69
C GLY A 420 -22.27 -11.48 -15.38
N CYS A 421 -21.60 -10.44 -14.88
CA CYS A 421 -20.81 -10.46 -13.65
C CYS A 421 -21.35 -9.49 -12.59
N ARG A 422 -20.74 -9.47 -11.41
CA ARG A 422 -21.00 -8.53 -10.32
C ARG A 422 -19.79 -7.64 -10.09
N ALA A 423 -20.05 -6.45 -9.54
CA ALA A 423 -19.01 -5.51 -9.18
C ALA A 423 -19.24 -4.98 -7.75
N LEU A 424 -18.14 -4.69 -7.06
CA LEU A 424 -18.14 -3.83 -5.88
C LEU A 424 -17.30 -2.60 -6.17
N ALA A 425 -17.71 -1.45 -5.62
CA ALA A 425 -16.95 -0.21 -5.67
C ALA A 425 -16.67 0.22 -4.22
N LEU A 426 -15.40 0.18 -3.83
CA LEU A 426 -14.96 0.25 -2.45
C LEU A 426 -14.32 1.62 -2.18
N PRO A 427 -14.97 2.55 -1.47
CA PRO A 427 -14.32 3.75 -0.95
C PRO A 427 -13.06 3.42 -0.16
N HIS A 428 -11.97 4.13 -0.42
CA HIS A 428 -10.71 3.95 0.31
C HIS A 428 -10.03 5.27 0.66
N HIS A 429 -9.13 5.19 1.65
CA HIS A 429 -8.42 6.34 2.26
C HIS A 429 -9.30 7.60 2.41
N THR A 430 -10.53 7.42 2.90
CA THR A 430 -11.64 8.41 2.83
C THR A 430 -11.38 9.70 3.60
N VAL A 431 -10.43 9.67 4.55
CA VAL A 431 -10.03 10.80 5.40
C VAL A 431 -8.67 11.35 4.94
N THR A 432 -8.51 11.54 3.63
CA THR A 432 -7.33 12.15 2.99
C THR A 432 -7.76 13.45 2.28
N GLU A 433 -7.10 14.59 2.57
CA GLU A 433 -7.49 15.95 2.14
C GLU A 433 -7.79 16.07 0.64
N ARG A 434 -6.97 15.47 -0.22
CA ARG A 434 -7.11 15.61 -1.68
C ARG A 434 -8.16 14.71 -2.30
N PHE A 435 -8.66 13.73 -1.56
CA PHE A 435 -9.48 12.63 -2.08
C PHE A 435 -10.57 12.27 -1.05
N MET A 436 -11.10 13.28 -0.37
CA MET A 436 -12.10 13.07 0.67
C MET A 436 -13.33 12.40 0.08
N GLN A 437 -13.82 11.37 0.76
CA GLN A 437 -15.00 10.67 0.29
C GLN A 437 -16.23 11.57 0.42
N ASP A 438 -16.90 11.83 -0.69
CA ASP A 438 -18.24 12.41 -0.68
C ASP A 438 -19.26 11.27 -0.64
N TRP A 439 -19.90 11.09 0.52
CA TRP A 439 -20.89 10.04 0.75
C TRP A 439 -22.25 10.31 0.09
N THR A 440 -22.48 11.50 -0.46
CA THR A 440 -23.71 11.81 -1.20
C THR A 440 -23.83 11.02 -2.51
N TYR A 441 -22.71 10.52 -3.04
CA TYR A 441 -22.64 9.66 -4.22
C TYR A 441 -22.86 8.17 -3.93
N TYR A 442 -23.22 7.82 -2.68
CA TYR A 442 -23.41 6.44 -2.27
C TYR A 442 -24.41 5.69 -3.16
N ASN A 443 -23.95 4.58 -3.74
CA ASN A 443 -24.80 3.64 -4.47
C ASN A 443 -24.83 2.30 -3.74
N PRO A 444 -25.94 1.91 -3.08
CA PRO A 444 -26.02 0.68 -2.32
C PRO A 444 -25.92 -0.59 -3.17
N LYS A 445 -26.01 -0.52 -4.51
CA LYS A 445 -25.76 -1.67 -5.39
C LYS A 445 -24.28 -2.09 -5.32
N TYR A 446 -23.37 -1.12 -5.37
CA TYR A 446 -21.92 -1.34 -5.50
C TYR A 446 -21.14 -1.08 -4.20
N VAL A 447 -21.55 -0.07 -3.44
CA VAL A 447 -20.85 0.39 -2.25
C VAL A 447 -21.41 -0.35 -1.03
N LYS A 448 -20.73 -1.44 -0.66
CA LYS A 448 -21.09 -2.29 0.49
C LYS A 448 -20.09 -2.20 1.63
N LEU A 449 -18.84 -1.87 1.32
CA LEU A 449 -17.71 -1.86 2.25
C LEU A 449 -16.95 -0.53 2.12
N ALA A 450 -16.24 -0.13 3.17
CA ALA A 450 -15.34 1.02 3.15
C ALA A 450 -14.01 0.68 3.87
N GLU A 451 -12.90 1.20 3.35
CA GLU A 451 -11.55 0.87 3.81
C GLU A 451 -11.29 1.54 5.16
N VAL A 452 -11.34 0.76 6.24
CA VAL A 452 -11.14 1.29 7.60
C VAL A 452 -9.69 1.66 7.85
N THR A 453 -8.74 0.97 7.20
CA THR A 453 -7.32 1.26 7.32
C THR A 453 -6.51 0.74 6.14
N SER A 454 -5.41 1.43 5.85
CA SER A 454 -4.41 1.09 4.84
C SER A 454 -3.08 1.77 5.16
N THR A 455 -2.14 1.77 4.21
CA THR A 455 -0.90 2.56 4.30
C THR A 455 -1.14 4.07 4.46
N HIS A 456 -2.37 4.53 4.19
CA HIS A 456 -2.80 5.90 4.41
C HIS A 456 -3.23 6.23 5.84
N GLY A 457 -3.39 5.23 6.72
CA GLY A 457 -3.82 5.42 8.11
C GLY A 457 -5.18 4.80 8.42
N ASP A 458 -5.95 5.41 9.32
CA ASP A 458 -7.27 4.96 9.78
C ASP A 458 -8.37 5.95 9.35
N ASN A 459 -9.46 5.40 8.78
CA ASN A 459 -10.59 6.14 8.22
C ASN A 459 -11.90 5.93 9.02
N LEU A 460 -11.87 5.17 10.12
CA LEU A 460 -13.07 4.93 10.94
C LEU A 460 -13.63 6.24 11.47
N TYR A 461 -12.74 7.13 11.89
CA TYR A 461 -13.04 8.45 12.44
C TYR A 461 -12.30 9.55 11.70
N GLU A 462 -12.82 10.78 11.79
CA GLU A 462 -12.14 11.98 11.28
C GLU A 462 -10.74 12.12 11.89
N ALA A 463 -9.81 12.73 11.15
CA ALA A 463 -8.40 12.75 11.52
C ALA A 463 -8.09 13.45 12.87
N ASP A 464 -8.90 14.43 13.27
CA ASP A 464 -8.77 15.14 14.55
C ASP A 464 -9.67 14.59 15.65
N HIS A 465 -10.38 13.48 15.41
CA HIS A 465 -11.24 12.84 16.39
C HIS A 465 -10.41 12.11 17.47
N PRO A 466 -10.77 12.18 18.77
CA PRO A 466 -9.98 11.54 19.84
C PRO A 466 -9.90 10.01 19.75
N LEU A 467 -10.83 9.38 19.02
CA LEU A 467 -10.81 7.94 18.75
C LEU A 467 -10.02 7.57 17.49
N ASN A 468 -9.40 8.51 16.77
CA ASN A 468 -8.48 8.19 15.68
C ASN A 468 -7.05 8.05 16.24
N TYR A 469 -6.66 6.83 16.63
CA TYR A 469 -5.37 6.59 17.30
C TYR A 469 -4.20 6.44 16.33
N ARG A 470 -4.45 5.98 15.09
CA ARG A 470 -3.40 5.81 14.08
C ARG A 470 -3.13 7.13 13.37
N GLY A 471 -4.16 7.95 13.12
CA GLY A 471 -4.10 9.14 12.28
C GLY A 471 -4.27 8.80 10.79
N SER A 472 -4.16 9.82 9.94
CA SER A 472 -4.16 9.66 8.48
C SER A 472 -3.07 10.50 7.82
N THR A 473 -2.55 9.99 6.70
CA THR A 473 -1.63 10.74 5.83
C THR A 473 -2.38 11.86 5.12
N ALA A 474 -1.75 13.04 5.00
CA ALA A 474 -2.36 14.21 4.36
C ALA A 474 -3.81 14.46 4.84
N ALA A 475 -4.01 14.47 6.15
CA ALA A 475 -5.33 14.64 6.77
C ALA A 475 -6.05 15.91 6.27
N PRO A 476 -7.39 15.85 6.09
CA PRO A 476 -8.22 17.01 5.83
C PRO A 476 -7.98 18.17 6.81
N PRO A 477 -8.27 19.42 6.40
CA PRO A 477 -8.17 20.55 7.31
C PRO A 477 -8.94 20.30 8.60
N LYS A 478 -8.33 20.68 9.73
CA LYS A 478 -8.88 20.43 11.06
C LYS A 478 -10.32 20.93 11.16
N GLY A 479 -11.20 20.10 11.73
CA GLY A 479 -12.63 20.39 11.83
C GLY A 479 -13.46 19.96 10.61
N THR A 480 -12.85 19.40 9.57
CA THR A 480 -13.59 18.77 8.47
C THR A 480 -14.34 17.54 8.99
N ARG A 481 -15.61 17.41 8.60
CA ARG A 481 -16.51 16.33 9.04
C ARG A 481 -17.12 15.65 7.82
N GLY A 482 -17.77 14.52 8.03
CA GLY A 482 -18.58 13.89 6.99
C GLY A 482 -17.79 13.14 5.94
N CYS A 483 -16.51 12.82 6.16
CA CYS A 483 -15.71 11.99 5.24
C CYS A 483 -15.28 10.65 5.85
N SER A 484 -15.33 10.52 7.19
CA SER A 484 -15.07 9.26 7.88
C SER A 484 -16.18 8.21 7.70
N ILE A 485 -15.85 6.95 7.92
CA ILE A 485 -16.81 5.83 7.85
C ILE A 485 -17.87 5.96 8.94
N THR A 486 -17.50 6.41 10.15
CA THR A 486 -18.48 6.64 11.22
C THR A 486 -19.53 7.68 10.82
N ALA A 487 -19.12 8.76 10.14
CA ALA A 487 -20.07 9.76 9.63
C ALA A 487 -21.03 9.14 8.59
N ALA A 488 -20.51 8.32 7.68
CA ALA A 488 -21.33 7.58 6.70
C ALA A 488 -22.39 6.68 7.37
N LEU A 489 -22.00 5.95 8.42
CA LEU A 489 -22.91 5.10 9.17
C LEU A 489 -23.96 5.93 9.93
N GLN A 490 -23.58 7.09 10.49
CA GLN A 490 -24.51 8.02 11.14
C GLN A 490 -25.48 8.66 10.15
N MET A 491 -25.11 8.82 8.88
CA MET A 491 -26.00 9.21 7.77
C MET A 491 -26.96 8.08 7.37
N GLY A 492 -26.84 6.88 7.95
CA GLY A 492 -27.69 5.72 7.69
C GLY A 492 -27.23 4.82 6.55
N LEU A 493 -26.03 5.02 6.02
CA LEU A 493 -25.48 4.18 4.95
C LEU A 493 -25.14 2.77 5.46
N ASN A 494 -25.51 1.74 4.69
CA ASN A 494 -25.32 0.35 5.10
C ASN A 494 -23.97 -0.19 4.58
N LEU A 495 -22.92 0.07 5.35
CA LEU A 495 -21.53 -0.28 5.04
C LEU A 495 -20.99 -1.32 6.04
N SER A 496 -19.92 -2.03 5.65
CA SER A 496 -19.05 -2.79 6.56
C SER A 496 -17.59 -2.38 6.35
N LEU A 497 -16.73 -2.80 7.27
CA LEU A 497 -15.33 -2.39 7.33
C LEU A 497 -14.42 -3.42 6.67
N TYR A 498 -13.63 -3.04 5.69
CA TYR A 498 -12.54 -3.86 5.13
C TYR A 498 -11.19 -3.14 5.29
N ALA A 499 -10.10 -3.85 5.08
CA ALA A 499 -8.76 -3.26 4.99
C ALA A 499 -7.96 -3.86 3.84
N SER A 500 -7.17 -3.02 3.19
CA SER A 500 -6.21 -3.39 2.15
C SER A 500 -4.97 -2.50 2.32
N SER A 501 -3.93 -2.73 1.53
CA SER A 501 -2.69 -1.95 1.70
C SER A 501 -2.72 -0.60 1.00
N ASP A 502 -3.29 -0.49 -0.20
CA ASP A 502 -2.96 0.58 -1.16
C ASP A 502 -1.43 0.64 -1.41
N SER A 503 -0.78 -0.53 -1.36
CA SER A 503 0.67 -0.61 -1.51
C SER A 503 1.06 -0.34 -2.95
N HIS A 504 2.12 0.46 -3.08
CA HIS A 504 2.73 0.81 -4.35
C HIS A 504 4.09 0.15 -4.55
N ASP A 505 4.53 -0.70 -3.62
CA ASP A 505 5.90 -1.22 -3.59
C ASP A 505 6.07 -2.66 -4.11
N GLY A 506 5.01 -3.27 -4.64
CA GLY A 506 5.06 -4.60 -5.21
C GLY A 506 5.08 -5.74 -4.19
N HIS A 507 4.73 -5.46 -2.93
CA HIS A 507 4.70 -6.44 -1.84
C HIS A 507 3.28 -6.51 -1.22
N PRO A 508 2.25 -6.95 -1.99
CA PRO A 508 0.87 -7.03 -1.50
C PRO A 508 0.75 -7.89 -0.24
N GLY A 509 -0.05 -7.45 0.74
CA GLY A 509 -0.28 -8.14 2.01
C GLY A 509 0.88 -8.14 3.01
N HIS A 510 2.06 -7.65 2.62
CA HIS A 510 3.23 -7.46 3.48
C HIS A 510 4.12 -6.36 2.90
N ASP A 511 3.58 -5.14 2.78
CA ASP A 511 4.25 -4.01 2.17
C ASP A 511 5.47 -3.57 2.99
N LEU A 512 6.37 -2.81 2.35
CA LEU A 512 7.63 -2.34 2.89
C LEU A 512 7.67 -0.81 3.02
N ALA A 513 6.61 -0.12 2.61
CA ALA A 513 6.54 1.33 2.55
C ALA A 513 6.75 2.00 3.92
N HIS A 514 6.33 1.34 5.01
CA HIS A 514 6.54 1.79 6.39
C HIS A 514 7.92 1.44 6.93
N ALA A 515 8.63 0.48 6.33
CA ALA A 515 9.93 0.02 6.77
C ALA A 515 11.07 0.82 6.11
N GLY A 516 12.28 0.78 6.68
CA GLY A 516 13.45 1.46 6.11
C GLY A 516 13.84 1.02 4.69
N ALA A 517 13.22 -0.04 4.16
CA ALA A 517 13.33 -0.48 2.77
C ALA A 517 12.71 0.49 1.76
N TRP A 518 11.92 1.49 2.19
CA TRP A 518 11.37 2.52 1.28
C TRP A 518 12.48 3.36 0.61
N VAL A 519 13.68 3.43 1.20
CA VAL A 519 14.79 4.23 0.69
C VAL A 519 15.49 3.53 -0.47
N GLY A 520 15.16 4.00 -1.66
CA GLY A 520 15.75 3.55 -2.91
C GLY A 520 14.85 2.51 -3.56
N HIS A 521 14.63 2.72 -4.86
CA HIS A 521 13.85 1.95 -5.82
C HIS A 521 14.35 0.51 -5.99
N GLN A 522 14.49 -0.18 -4.87
CA GLN A 522 14.82 -1.58 -4.80
C GLN A 522 13.55 -2.36 -5.08
N ARG A 523 13.79 -3.55 -5.60
CA ARG A 523 12.90 -4.15 -6.57
C ARG A 523 11.52 -4.41 -5.97
N PRO A 524 10.51 -4.45 -6.84
CA PRO A 524 10.58 -4.24 -8.29
C PRO A 524 10.74 -2.75 -8.67
N TRP A 525 11.27 -2.48 -9.86
CA TRP A 525 11.54 -1.11 -10.31
C TRP A 525 10.24 -0.31 -10.47
N THR A 526 10.21 0.93 -9.97
CA THR A 526 9.16 1.91 -10.30
C THR A 526 9.69 3.01 -11.21
N ILE A 527 8.80 3.54 -12.04
CA ILE A 527 9.00 4.76 -12.81
C ILE A 527 8.55 6.02 -12.03
N TRP A 528 7.82 5.86 -10.92
CA TRP A 528 7.16 6.91 -10.14
C TRP A 528 7.48 6.78 -8.65
N TRP A 529 8.33 7.64 -8.08
CA TRP A 529 8.78 7.49 -6.69
C TRP A 529 7.78 8.00 -5.63
N THR A 530 6.74 8.74 -6.03
CA THR A 530 5.98 9.64 -5.13
C THR A 530 5.02 8.95 -4.16
N ARG A 531 4.96 7.61 -4.15
CA ARG A 531 3.94 6.84 -3.43
C ARG A 531 4.49 5.81 -2.43
N PHE A 532 5.81 5.71 -2.29
CA PHE A 532 6.48 4.63 -1.53
C PHE A 532 6.79 4.96 -0.07
N ASP A 533 6.68 6.22 0.33
CA ASP A 533 6.90 6.67 1.70
C ASP A 533 5.54 6.80 2.39
N LYS A 534 5.05 5.66 2.88
CA LYS A 534 3.80 5.60 3.64
C LYS A 534 4.13 5.15 5.06
N PRO A 535 3.72 5.92 6.08
CA PRO A 535 4.19 5.68 7.44
C PRO A 535 3.49 4.47 8.10
N TYR A 536 2.35 4.01 7.58
CA TYR A 536 1.57 2.92 8.16
C TYR A 536 1.78 1.63 7.39
N PRO A 537 1.87 0.47 8.06
CA PRO A 537 1.76 -0.81 7.37
C PRO A 537 0.38 -0.94 6.72
N GLY A 538 0.33 -1.62 5.58
CA GLY A 538 -0.90 -1.95 4.88
C GLY A 538 -1.75 -2.96 5.66
N GLY A 539 -3.08 -2.80 5.55
CA GLY A 539 -4.03 -3.70 6.18
C GLY A 539 -4.39 -4.89 5.29
N ILE A 540 -5.03 -5.90 5.89
CA ILE A 540 -5.57 -7.07 5.19
C ILE A 540 -6.98 -7.38 5.68
N THR A 541 -7.79 -7.99 4.81
CA THR A 541 -9.18 -8.38 5.09
C THR A 541 -9.28 -9.88 5.28
N ALA A 542 -10.02 -10.30 6.30
CA ALA A 542 -10.46 -11.67 6.48
C ALA A 542 -11.93 -11.83 6.07
N VAL A 543 -12.26 -12.89 5.33
CA VAL A 543 -13.63 -13.24 4.95
C VAL A 543 -14.04 -14.59 5.52
N TYR A 544 -15.32 -14.73 5.87
CA TYR A 544 -15.92 -15.98 6.30
C TYR A 544 -16.68 -16.62 5.13
N THR A 545 -16.23 -17.78 4.65
CA THR A 545 -16.95 -18.56 3.62
C THR A 545 -16.41 -19.98 3.52
N ASP A 546 -17.26 -20.96 3.21
CA ASP A 546 -16.82 -22.33 2.90
C ASP A 546 -16.58 -22.54 1.39
N ASP A 547 -16.92 -21.56 0.55
CA ASP A 547 -16.69 -21.58 -0.89
C ASP A 547 -15.42 -20.79 -1.24
N PHE A 548 -14.32 -21.53 -1.46
CA PHE A 548 -13.03 -20.97 -1.85
C PHE A 548 -12.89 -20.78 -3.37
N SER A 549 -13.88 -20.11 -3.96
CA SER A 549 -13.86 -19.70 -5.36
C SER A 549 -13.92 -18.17 -5.47
N ARG A 550 -13.71 -17.64 -6.68
CA ARG A 550 -13.89 -16.21 -6.97
C ARG A 550 -15.30 -15.76 -6.56
N GLN A 551 -16.33 -16.53 -6.91
CA GLN A 551 -17.72 -16.22 -6.59
C GLN A 551 -18.01 -16.33 -5.09
N GLY A 552 -17.44 -17.32 -4.40
CA GLY A 552 -17.60 -17.52 -2.97
C GLY A 552 -17.00 -16.39 -2.13
N ILE A 553 -15.73 -16.06 -2.39
CA ILE A 553 -15.03 -14.94 -1.71
C ILE A 553 -15.73 -13.61 -2.04
N PHE A 554 -16.09 -13.36 -3.29
CA PHE A 554 -16.83 -12.16 -3.67
C PHE A 554 -18.18 -12.06 -2.94
N SER A 555 -18.91 -13.17 -2.83
CA SER A 555 -20.19 -13.20 -2.13
C SER A 555 -20.01 -12.95 -0.63
N ALA A 556 -18.91 -13.37 -0.01
CA ALA A 556 -18.61 -13.05 1.38
C ALA A 556 -18.35 -11.55 1.57
N LEU A 557 -17.58 -10.92 0.67
CA LEU A 557 -17.36 -9.47 0.63
C LEU A 557 -18.68 -8.70 0.43
N GLU A 558 -19.46 -9.07 -0.59
CA GLU A 558 -20.75 -8.45 -0.93
C GLU A 558 -21.76 -8.57 0.22
N ASN A 559 -21.77 -9.71 0.90
CA ASN A 559 -22.62 -9.96 2.06
C ASN A 559 -22.00 -9.50 3.38
N ARG A 560 -20.89 -8.75 3.39
CA ARG A 560 -20.30 -8.18 4.62
C ARG A 560 -19.96 -9.24 5.68
N SER A 561 -19.58 -10.45 5.27
CA SER A 561 -19.14 -11.51 6.17
C SER A 561 -17.61 -11.48 6.27
N LEU A 562 -17.11 -10.44 6.94
CA LEU A 562 -15.68 -10.13 6.96
C LEU A 562 -15.29 -9.27 8.17
N TYR A 563 -13.98 -9.15 8.38
CA TYR A 563 -13.36 -8.23 9.31
C TYR A 563 -11.99 -7.78 8.80
N ALA A 564 -11.45 -6.73 9.41
CA ALA A 564 -10.25 -6.05 8.94
C ALA A 564 -9.13 -6.13 9.99
N SER A 565 -7.88 -6.22 9.51
CA SER A 565 -6.65 -6.08 10.29
C SER A 565 -5.81 -4.94 9.72
N SER A 566 -5.14 -4.20 10.59
CA SER A 566 -4.43 -2.96 10.24
C SER A 566 -2.97 -3.12 9.83
N ASP A 567 -2.49 -4.36 9.89
CA ASP A 567 -1.17 -4.81 9.48
C ASP A 567 -1.29 -6.25 8.96
N HIS A 568 -0.15 -6.94 8.77
CA HIS A 568 -0.08 -8.29 8.21
C HIS A 568 -0.53 -9.41 9.18
N GLY A 569 -0.96 -9.07 10.41
CA GLY A 569 -1.41 -10.03 11.41
C GLY A 569 -2.80 -10.59 11.12
N ARG A 570 -3.01 -11.83 11.52
CA ARG A 570 -4.20 -12.65 11.26
C ARG A 570 -4.92 -13.11 12.55
N PRO A 571 -5.42 -12.18 13.38
CA PRO A 571 -6.19 -12.57 14.57
C PRO A 571 -7.50 -13.27 14.17
N LEU A 572 -8.05 -14.10 15.06
CA LEU A 572 -9.43 -14.58 14.94
C LEU A 572 -10.35 -13.64 15.71
N LEU A 573 -11.40 -13.14 15.06
CA LEU A 573 -12.28 -12.13 15.65
C LEU A 573 -13.75 -12.42 15.32
N PHE A 574 -14.50 -12.98 16.26
CA PHE A 574 -15.94 -13.21 16.11
C PHE A 574 -16.73 -12.24 16.98
N PHE A 575 -17.77 -11.66 16.40
CA PHE A 575 -18.60 -10.64 17.04
C PHE A 575 -20.08 -10.99 16.91
N TYR A 576 -20.78 -10.98 18.05
CA TYR A 576 -22.21 -11.24 18.12
C TYR A 576 -22.96 -10.20 18.95
N VAL A 577 -24.20 -9.88 18.55
CA VAL A 577 -25.19 -9.15 19.35
C VAL A 577 -26.46 -10.02 19.45
N ASN A 578 -26.82 -10.47 20.65
CA ASN A 578 -27.93 -11.41 20.88
C ASN A 578 -27.91 -12.63 19.91
N GLY A 579 -26.71 -13.15 19.62
CA GLY A 579 -26.52 -14.28 18.71
C GLY A 579 -26.46 -13.94 17.22
N ARG A 580 -26.81 -12.71 16.81
CA ARG A 580 -26.61 -12.23 15.43
C ARG A 580 -25.13 -11.93 15.20
N SER A 581 -24.53 -12.41 14.11
CA SER A 581 -23.17 -12.07 13.67
C SER A 581 -23.17 -11.12 12.47
N VAL A 582 -21.99 -10.65 12.08
CA VAL A 582 -21.77 -9.99 10.79
C VAL A 582 -22.10 -10.94 9.63
N GLY A 583 -22.61 -10.40 8.52
CA GLY A 583 -23.04 -11.16 7.35
C GLY A 583 -24.49 -10.88 6.92
N GLY A 584 -24.71 -10.89 5.61
CA GLY A 584 -25.98 -10.55 4.97
C GLY A 584 -26.35 -9.08 5.17
N ASP A 585 -27.50 -8.83 5.79
CA ASP A 585 -27.95 -7.50 6.21
C ASP A 585 -27.37 -7.06 7.56
N SER A 586 -26.61 -7.93 8.25
CA SER A 586 -26.04 -7.72 9.59
C SER A 586 -27.03 -7.09 10.58
N THR A 587 -28.33 -7.40 10.48
CA THR A 587 -29.38 -6.72 11.26
C THR A 587 -30.03 -7.64 12.31
N LEU A 588 -30.15 -7.15 13.54
CA LEU A 588 -30.88 -7.77 14.64
C LEU A 588 -32.21 -7.02 14.86
N LEU A 589 -33.30 -7.78 14.96
CA LEU A 589 -34.60 -7.27 15.40
C LEU A 589 -34.72 -7.43 16.93
N VAL A 590 -35.19 -6.39 17.61
CA VAL A 590 -35.50 -6.43 19.05
C VAL A 590 -36.95 -6.04 19.31
N GLU A 591 -37.54 -6.55 20.40
CA GLU A 591 -38.97 -6.40 20.69
C GLU A 591 -39.36 -4.97 21.11
N SER A 592 -38.43 -4.24 21.70
CA SER A 592 -38.64 -2.88 22.20
C SER A 592 -37.33 -2.10 22.23
N PRO A 593 -37.37 -0.75 22.28
CA PRO A 593 -36.17 0.07 22.43
C PRO A 593 -35.32 -0.31 23.64
N ASP A 594 -35.94 -0.77 24.73
CA ASP A 594 -35.26 -1.10 25.99
C ASP A 594 -34.81 -2.56 26.08
N THR A 595 -35.01 -3.37 25.03
CA THR A 595 -34.57 -4.77 25.00
C THR A 595 -33.05 -4.82 25.17
N PRO A 596 -32.49 -5.50 26.19
CA PRO A 596 -31.03 -5.57 26.38
C PRO A 596 -30.32 -6.29 25.23
N ARG A 597 -29.10 -5.86 24.90
CA ARG A 597 -28.25 -6.47 23.88
C ARG A 597 -27.00 -7.06 24.52
N GLU A 598 -26.92 -8.38 24.57
CA GLU A 598 -25.71 -9.13 24.90
C GLU A 598 -24.73 -9.08 23.72
N ILE A 599 -23.63 -8.38 23.93
CA ILE A 599 -22.50 -8.28 23.02
C ILE A 599 -21.47 -9.31 23.44
N ARG A 600 -21.08 -10.19 22.52
CA ARG A 600 -20.04 -11.21 22.72
C ARG A 600 -18.96 -11.07 21.68
N VAL A 601 -17.72 -11.02 22.13
CA VAL A 601 -16.53 -11.00 21.26
C VAL A 601 -15.65 -12.18 21.64
N PHE A 602 -15.32 -13.02 20.67
CA PHE A 602 -14.23 -13.99 20.80
C PHE A 602 -13.02 -13.44 20.07
N LEU A 603 -11.89 -13.40 20.76
CA LEU A 603 -10.63 -12.89 20.24
C LEU A 603 -9.53 -13.93 20.46
N ALA A 604 -8.92 -14.39 19.39
CA ALA A 604 -7.58 -14.98 19.44
C ALA A 604 -6.62 -14.03 18.76
N GLN A 605 -5.67 -13.48 19.52
CA GLN A 605 -4.74 -12.48 19.04
C GLN A 605 -3.65 -13.12 18.16
N ASP A 606 -3.14 -12.36 17.19
CA ASP A 606 -2.02 -12.82 16.37
C ASP A 606 -0.70 -12.75 17.17
N GLY A 607 0.04 -13.85 17.17
CA GLY A 607 1.28 -13.99 17.94
C GLY A 607 2.53 -13.50 17.22
N ALA A 608 2.46 -13.11 15.95
CA ALA A 608 3.59 -12.59 15.19
C ALA A 608 3.94 -11.15 15.61
N PRO A 609 5.22 -10.74 15.46
CA PRO A 609 5.63 -9.34 15.60
C PRO A 609 4.71 -8.40 14.82
N ALA A 610 4.35 -7.26 15.41
CA ALA A 610 3.55 -6.24 14.75
C ALA A 610 4.44 -5.24 14.01
N ALA A 611 3.96 -4.80 12.85
CA ALA A 611 4.62 -3.74 12.08
C ALA A 611 4.28 -2.37 12.70
N PRO A 612 5.28 -1.59 13.16
CA PRO A 612 5.03 -0.26 13.70
C PRO A 612 4.90 0.79 12.60
N ILE A 613 4.45 1.98 12.99
CA ILE A 613 4.48 3.16 12.13
C ILE A 613 5.93 3.59 11.92
N ASN A 614 6.34 3.87 10.68
CA ASN A 614 7.69 4.31 10.29
C ASN A 614 8.83 3.37 10.75
N GLY A 615 8.58 2.07 10.79
CA GLY A 615 9.64 1.09 11.03
C GLY A 615 9.21 -0.33 10.68
N GLY A 616 10.17 -1.21 10.42
CA GLY A 616 9.86 -2.64 10.29
C GLY A 616 9.58 -3.28 11.65
N ALA A 617 8.90 -4.41 11.63
CA ALA A 617 8.73 -5.31 12.75
C ALA A 617 10.11 -5.76 13.27
N LEU A 618 10.26 -5.78 14.59
CA LEU A 618 11.50 -6.13 15.27
C LEU A 618 11.23 -7.08 16.43
N ALA A 619 12.19 -7.96 16.67
CA ALA A 619 12.20 -8.87 17.80
C ALA A 619 13.54 -8.75 18.54
N ASP A 620 13.53 -8.08 19.70
CA ASP A 620 14.71 -7.97 20.56
C ASP A 620 15.09 -9.33 21.18
N PRO A 621 16.29 -9.48 21.77
CA PRO A 621 16.64 -10.71 22.48
C PRO A 621 15.67 -11.04 23.62
N ASN A 622 15.20 -12.29 23.68
CA ASN A 622 14.14 -12.78 24.57
C ASN A 622 12.75 -12.20 24.27
N TRP A 623 12.50 -11.84 23.01
CA TRP A 623 11.20 -11.33 22.58
C TRP A 623 10.07 -12.32 22.90
N LYS A 624 8.92 -11.77 23.25
CA LYS A 624 7.66 -12.50 23.45
C LYS A 624 6.52 -11.67 22.85
N PRO A 625 5.44 -12.31 22.39
CA PRO A 625 4.27 -11.58 21.92
C PRO A 625 3.69 -10.69 23.03
N ASN A 626 3.28 -9.48 22.66
CA ASN A 626 2.55 -8.58 23.56
C ASN A 626 1.04 -8.79 23.36
N TRP A 627 0.41 -9.49 24.29
CA TRP A 627 -1.02 -9.80 24.26
C TRP A 627 -1.90 -8.69 24.88
N ARG A 628 -1.34 -7.57 25.31
CA ARG A 628 -2.15 -6.48 25.86
C ARG A 628 -2.88 -5.75 24.75
N ALA A 629 -4.19 -5.75 24.84
CA ALA A 629 -5.05 -5.02 23.94
C ALA A 629 -6.28 -4.50 24.69
N THR A 630 -7.07 -3.65 24.03
CA THR A 630 -8.37 -3.21 24.51
C THR A 630 -9.42 -3.57 23.46
N VAL A 631 -10.47 -4.28 23.88
CA VAL A 631 -11.67 -4.50 23.07
C VAL A 631 -12.60 -3.32 23.31
N GLU A 632 -12.70 -2.45 22.31
CA GLU A 632 -13.59 -1.30 22.30
C GLU A 632 -14.91 -1.67 21.62
N ILE A 633 -16.02 -1.39 22.31
CA ILE A 633 -17.38 -1.51 21.80
C ILE A 633 -17.84 -0.12 21.43
N LEU A 634 -18.07 0.12 20.14
CA LEU A 634 -18.52 1.39 19.60
C LEU A 634 -20.01 1.26 19.27
N LYS A 635 -20.83 2.17 19.78
CA LYS A 635 -22.27 2.27 19.49
C LYS A 635 -22.55 3.62 18.86
N ASN A 636 -23.18 3.63 17.67
CA ASN A 636 -23.61 4.87 17.00
C ASN A 636 -22.48 5.90 16.79
N GLY A 637 -21.23 5.41 16.66
CA GLY A 637 -20.03 6.23 16.53
C GLY A 637 -19.42 6.69 17.85
N SER A 638 -19.98 6.34 18.99
CA SER A 638 -19.44 6.67 20.32
C SER A 638 -18.84 5.44 21.00
N LEU A 639 -17.83 5.64 21.85
CA LEU A 639 -17.27 4.58 22.68
C LEU A 639 -18.26 4.22 23.80
N LEU A 640 -18.84 3.03 23.74
CA LEU A 640 -19.76 2.50 24.74
C LEU A 640 -19.01 1.80 25.89
N ALA A 641 -18.01 1.00 25.55
CA ALA A 641 -17.18 0.30 26.53
C ALA A 641 -15.76 0.07 25.99
N ALA A 642 -14.79 0.05 26.90
CA ALA A 642 -13.39 -0.29 26.62
C ALA A 642 -12.96 -1.36 27.63
N ILE A 643 -12.69 -2.57 27.15
CA ILE A 643 -12.46 -3.74 28.00
C ILE A 643 -11.02 -4.21 27.78
N PRO A 644 -10.12 -4.05 28.76
CA PRO A 644 -8.74 -4.49 28.61
C PRO A 644 -8.66 -6.02 28.61
N VAL A 645 -7.82 -6.55 27.73
CA VAL A 645 -7.51 -7.97 27.59
C VAL A 645 -6.00 -8.17 27.58
N SER A 646 -5.54 -9.33 28.04
CA SER A 646 -4.09 -9.57 28.17
C SER A 646 -3.65 -11.02 27.93
N ARG A 647 -4.57 -11.91 27.54
CA ARG A 647 -4.27 -13.30 27.19
C ARG A 647 -4.30 -13.50 25.66
N PRO A 648 -3.66 -14.55 25.13
CA PRO A 648 -3.70 -14.86 23.69
C PRO A 648 -5.13 -15.09 23.18
N VAL A 649 -5.95 -15.77 23.98
CA VAL A 649 -7.35 -16.10 23.66
C VAL A 649 -8.26 -15.59 24.77
N GLU A 650 -9.29 -14.84 24.41
CA GLU A 650 -10.20 -14.16 25.33
C GLU A 650 -11.64 -14.17 24.81
N LYS A 651 -12.59 -14.22 25.75
CA LYS A 651 -14.01 -14.01 25.47
C LYS A 651 -14.52 -12.83 26.28
N VAL A 652 -14.89 -11.77 25.57
CA VAL A 652 -15.45 -10.57 26.16
C VAL A 652 -16.97 -10.62 26.05
N THR A 653 -17.66 -10.33 27.14
CA THR A 653 -19.12 -10.19 27.16
C THR A 653 -19.49 -8.86 27.81
N PHE A 654 -20.42 -8.14 27.17
CA PHE A 654 -20.95 -6.87 27.66
C PHE A 654 -22.45 -6.84 27.39
N THR A 655 -23.24 -6.25 28.29
CA THR A 655 -24.68 -6.08 28.07
C THR A 655 -24.99 -4.60 27.94
N ASP A 656 -25.43 -4.18 26.76
CA ASP A 656 -25.95 -2.83 26.55
C ASP A 656 -27.43 -2.76 26.98
N THR A 657 -27.72 -1.86 27.91
CA THR A 657 -29.06 -1.57 28.43
C THR A 657 -29.56 -0.17 28.06
N GLU A 658 -28.78 0.61 27.32
CA GLU A 658 -29.27 1.89 26.80
C GLU A 658 -30.42 1.66 25.81
N PRO A 659 -31.34 2.60 25.59
CA PRO A 659 -32.38 2.43 24.57
C PRO A 659 -31.78 2.37 23.15
N VAL A 660 -32.44 1.65 22.25
CA VAL A 660 -32.24 1.77 20.80
C VAL A 660 -32.83 3.10 20.35
N ALA A 661 -31.96 4.03 19.95
CA ALA A 661 -32.35 5.42 19.65
C ALA A 661 -31.92 5.88 18.24
N GLY A 662 -31.00 5.15 17.62
CA GLY A 662 -30.34 5.54 16.39
C GLY A 662 -29.31 6.65 16.56
N ALA A 663 -28.63 6.94 15.45
CA ALA A 663 -27.71 8.04 15.29
C ALA A 663 -28.15 8.98 14.15
N ALA A 664 -27.62 10.20 14.15
CA ALA A 664 -27.77 11.17 13.07
C ALA A 664 -26.47 11.95 12.87
N PHE A 665 -26.14 12.25 11.61
CA PHE A 665 -25.05 13.15 11.26
C PHE A 665 -25.56 14.60 11.33
N ARG A 666 -24.90 15.47 12.12
CA ARG A 666 -25.38 16.83 12.41
C ARG A 666 -24.44 17.96 11.97
N ASP A 667 -23.27 17.63 11.46
CA ASP A 667 -22.20 18.60 11.18
C ASP A 667 -22.28 19.20 9.76
N CYS A 668 -23.46 19.24 9.15
CA CYS A 668 -23.66 19.85 7.84
C CYS A 668 -23.26 21.34 7.84
N VAL A 669 -22.67 21.80 6.74
CA VAL A 669 -22.36 23.20 6.51
C VAL A 669 -23.39 23.84 5.58
N LYS A 670 -23.65 25.14 5.75
CA LYS A 670 -24.58 25.88 4.90
C LYS A 670 -23.83 26.80 3.94
N ILE A 671 -24.03 26.60 2.64
CA ILE A 671 -23.40 27.38 1.55
C ILE A 671 -24.53 27.85 0.62
N ASP A 672 -24.59 29.16 0.35
CA ASP A 672 -25.58 29.77 -0.55
C ASP A 672 -27.05 29.37 -0.30
N GLY A 673 -27.39 29.09 0.96
CA GLY A 673 -28.76 28.72 1.37
C GLY A 673 -29.04 27.22 1.40
N GLN A 674 -28.16 26.37 0.86
CA GLN A 674 -28.26 24.92 0.87
C GLN A 674 -27.33 24.29 1.91
N TYR A 675 -27.64 23.07 2.36
CA TYR A 675 -26.79 22.32 3.29
C TYR A 675 -25.96 21.29 2.54
N TYR A 676 -24.75 21.03 3.01
CA TYR A 676 -23.80 20.06 2.46
C TYR A 676 -23.19 19.25 3.61
N ILE A 677 -22.74 18.01 3.34
CA ILE A 677 -22.11 17.18 4.38
C ILE A 677 -20.79 17.79 4.89
N ASN A 678 -20.12 18.59 4.06
CA ASN A 678 -18.98 19.45 4.41
C ASN A 678 -18.75 20.49 3.29
N ALA A 679 -17.73 21.33 3.44
CA ALA A 679 -17.43 22.42 2.51
C ALA A 679 -16.85 21.98 1.15
N TYR A 680 -16.57 20.69 0.98
CA TYR A 680 -15.96 20.11 -0.21
C TYR A 680 -16.95 19.29 -1.05
N SER A 681 -18.06 18.87 -0.44
CA SER A 681 -19.14 18.20 -1.14
C SER A 681 -19.83 19.14 -2.12
N ASP A 682 -20.15 18.63 -3.31
CA ASP A 682 -20.84 19.38 -4.36
C ASP A 682 -22.34 19.07 -4.45
N ASN A 683 -22.83 18.10 -3.66
CA ASN A 683 -24.24 17.74 -3.61
C ASN A 683 -24.93 18.30 -2.36
N PRO A 684 -26.02 19.07 -2.52
CA PRO A 684 -26.80 19.52 -1.39
C PRO A 684 -27.54 18.34 -0.73
N VAL A 685 -27.72 18.43 0.59
CA VAL A 685 -28.39 17.43 1.42
C VAL A 685 -29.47 18.08 2.28
N GLU A 686 -30.42 17.27 2.74
CA GLU A 686 -31.40 17.64 3.76
C GLU A 686 -30.94 17.08 5.12
N PRO A 687 -30.44 17.91 6.05
CA PRO A 687 -29.82 17.41 7.29
C PRO A 687 -30.71 16.47 8.10
N GLU A 688 -32.02 16.70 8.11
CA GLU A 688 -32.98 15.86 8.85
C GLU A 688 -33.09 14.43 8.30
N THR A 689 -32.64 14.18 7.07
CA THR A 689 -32.64 12.85 6.43
C THR A 689 -31.37 12.06 6.70
N LEU A 690 -30.30 12.71 7.19
CA LEU A 690 -29.00 12.07 7.43
C LEU A 690 -28.97 11.37 8.79
N ASN A 691 -29.72 10.28 8.87
CA ASN A 691 -29.86 9.52 10.09
C ASN A 691 -30.06 8.02 9.81
N THR A 692 -29.82 7.22 10.84
CA THR A 692 -29.92 5.76 10.83
C THR A 692 -31.34 5.20 10.72
N GLY A 693 -32.37 6.05 10.74
CA GLY A 693 -33.77 5.63 10.78
C GLY A 693 -34.19 5.03 12.12
N GLY A 694 -33.54 5.42 13.22
CA GLY A 694 -33.80 4.89 14.57
C GLY A 694 -33.10 3.55 14.87
N ARG A 695 -32.18 3.11 14.00
CA ARG A 695 -31.41 1.88 14.15
C ARG A 695 -30.07 2.16 14.81
N ASP A 696 -29.72 1.39 15.82
CA ASP A 696 -28.37 1.44 16.36
C ASP A 696 -27.41 0.61 15.50
N PHE A 697 -26.12 0.96 15.52
CA PHE A 697 -25.07 0.11 14.97
C PHE A 697 -23.94 -0.08 15.97
N TYR A 698 -23.37 -1.28 15.98
CA TYR A 698 -22.28 -1.69 16.86
C TYR A 698 -21.06 -2.11 16.04
N ILE A 699 -19.90 -1.55 16.37
CA ILE A 699 -18.60 -1.94 15.81
C ILE A 699 -17.72 -2.38 16.97
N ILE A 700 -16.92 -3.43 16.75
CA ILE A 700 -15.85 -3.81 17.65
C ILE A 700 -14.52 -3.37 17.04
N ARG A 701 -13.70 -2.70 17.85
CA ARG A 701 -12.31 -2.38 17.52
C ARG A 701 -11.41 -2.96 18.59
N VAL A 702 -10.43 -3.77 18.18
CA VAL A 702 -9.36 -4.28 19.05
C VAL A 702 -8.16 -3.38 18.87
N VAL A 703 -7.65 -2.82 19.96
CA VAL A 703 -6.53 -1.86 19.98
C VAL A 703 -5.37 -2.49 20.75
N GLY A 704 -4.38 -3.04 20.04
CA GLY A 704 -3.20 -3.66 20.64
C GLY A 704 -2.18 -2.63 21.11
N GLU A 705 -1.55 -2.87 22.27
CA GLU A 705 -0.41 -2.06 22.73
C GLU A 705 0.83 -2.23 21.81
N ASN A 706 0.85 -3.27 20.98
CA ASN A 706 1.84 -3.47 19.93
C ASN A 706 1.57 -2.63 18.66
N GLY A 707 0.50 -1.83 18.62
CA GLY A 707 0.12 -0.98 17.49
C GLY A 707 -0.81 -1.64 16.46
N ARG A 708 -1.05 -2.95 16.58
CA ARG A 708 -1.99 -3.68 15.71
C ARG A 708 -3.43 -3.41 16.12
N HIS A 709 -4.25 -3.08 15.14
CA HIS A 709 -5.70 -2.91 15.29
C HIS A 709 -6.46 -3.94 14.46
N ALA A 710 -7.64 -4.35 14.94
CA ALA A 710 -8.60 -5.13 14.17
C ALA A 710 -10.00 -4.57 14.32
N TYR A 711 -10.84 -4.71 13.29
CA TYR A 711 -12.15 -4.07 13.20
C TYR A 711 -13.17 -5.06 12.66
N ILE A 712 -14.33 -5.17 13.30
CA ILE A 712 -15.45 -6.00 12.82
C ILE A 712 -16.77 -5.29 13.06
N GLY A 713 -17.70 -5.45 12.11
CA GLY A 713 -19.01 -4.81 12.13
C GLY A 713 -19.21 -3.85 10.96
N PRO A 714 -20.32 -3.08 10.97
CA PRO A 714 -21.30 -3.02 12.04
C PRO A 714 -22.27 -4.21 12.09
N ILE A 715 -22.83 -4.47 13.27
CA ILE A 715 -24.12 -5.15 13.44
C ILE A 715 -25.17 -4.08 13.77
N TRP A 716 -26.22 -4.02 12.95
CA TRP A 716 -27.35 -3.10 13.10
C TRP A 716 -28.40 -3.69 14.06
N VAL A 717 -29.04 -2.84 14.85
CA VAL A 717 -30.12 -3.22 15.76
C VAL A 717 -31.32 -2.31 15.53
N GLN A 718 -32.48 -2.90 15.27
CA GLN A 718 -33.72 -2.17 15.03
C GLN A 718 -34.88 -2.75 15.83
N VAL A 719 -35.80 -1.90 16.25
CA VAL A 719 -37.04 -2.31 16.92
C VAL A 719 -38.00 -2.87 15.87
N GLY A 720 -38.51 -4.08 16.12
CA GLY A 720 -39.36 -4.85 15.20
C GLY A 720 -40.81 -4.43 15.15
#